data_AF-A0A0F8VKC2-F1
#
_entry.id   AF-A0A0F8VKC2-F1
#
_cell.length_a   1.000
_cell.length_b   1.000
_cell.length_c   1.000
_cell.angle_alpha   90.00
_cell.angle_beta   90.00
_cell.angle_gamma   90.00
#
_symmetry.space_group_name_H-M   'P 1'
#
loop_
_entity.id
_entity.type
_entity.pdbx_description
1 polymer ?
#
loop_
_entity_poly.entity_id
_entity_poly.type
_entity_poly.pdbx_seq_one_letter_code
_entity_poly.pdbx_strand_id
1 'polypeptide(L)'
;MPRPFGKRFSHLFHRRKESEKPIIESRQNETQEYSTNNDVYPVPPKPADQAIQSTQTLQPRDLWQAAYNQLDETQRQILSINKKPIKPGDENNTLKNLIDQVIQTTTEEYKKYHLTADGNFRKASWKIVNAALSFKDIIGAVSALDPTQHAASVWNIISLGLTMAKSYSESREALFGSSEYLAEILTYGAFIEKNFYENRNTITNSHSIEQALVRLYKGILCYTAQIQQMYDASIGQKILNTVINNPRQSLTTFQAVAEDERVKLAQWVSLDYYLRHEQEANNILYKIDGLADSTNQLLAHSLLEKLTFAEGASLDSFTDQHQDFCLPETRTDLLEQISKWAQSEGPFIFWLSGMAGTGKSTIARTVARSFQQKGLLGATFFFKRGEADRGNSKRFISTLTRQLVDKNPGLKSEVLHAVENNLEIMTRSLNIQFEKLLYQPLTKLHPDQTPTIIIIIDALDECDGDQDLKLILNLLFKLEKIKSVHLRVFLTSRPELPIRYGFKDHQNHRDLILQELPKSVIEHDIRLFFESKLLAIQKERSLSPDWPGSEKIEKLVAMAIPLFIFAATICRFVGERKWRPEQRLEKIIDSASVSSEDEMARTYTPILSQLLAGANEEETHQLVKEFQHIIGTIILLASPLSLNTLSLLIEFPLDDINNRLDGFHSVLSIPVDFEAPVRILHLSFRDYLLDKKCPFYVPEQDTHTRIASHCLRLMKTRLKENICELQSYGIQQEDIKTEIIKEYLTADIQYACRYWVHHVEQSKGCIMNCDLLPFLQDHFLHWMEVLALMGGISEAVGLIDILKSTAQLGSELSEFLYDAERFTRQNSYMAAIAPLQIYRAGLVFAPTKSIIRQIFCGKVEDQLAVKTEVEDSWSSNLQTLQGHSSTVCSVAFSPDGRTLASASDDHTIKLWDMATGVEQRTLTGHS
;
A
#
# COMPACT_ATOMS: atom_id res chain seq x y z
N MET A 1 -6.29 47.43 -13.30
CA MET A 1 -5.36 47.56 -14.44
C MET A 1 -4.00 47.02 -14.04
N PRO A 2 -3.44 46.01 -14.74
CA PRO A 2 -2.15 45.42 -14.40
C PRO A 2 -1.02 45.95 -15.29
N ARG A 3 0.22 45.96 -14.78
CA ARG A 3 1.44 45.81 -15.57
C ARG A 3 2.44 44.89 -14.85
N PRO A 4 3.27 44.13 -15.61
CA PRO A 4 3.92 42.92 -15.14
C PRO A 4 5.39 43.13 -14.79
N PHE A 5 5.91 42.32 -13.87
CA PHE A 5 7.35 42.15 -13.66
C PHE A 5 7.77 40.74 -14.06
N GLY A 6 8.84 40.66 -14.86
CA GLY A 6 9.41 39.43 -15.37
C GLY A 6 10.78 39.08 -14.79
N LYS A 7 11.13 37.81 -15.01
CA LYS A 7 12.46 37.18 -15.13
C LYS A 7 13.38 37.08 -13.89
N ARG A 8 13.63 35.81 -13.51
CA ARG A 8 14.89 35.08 -13.24
C ARG A 8 14.55 34.00 -12.19
N PHE A 9 14.85 32.71 -12.35
CA PHE A 9 16.17 32.09 -12.38
C PHE A 9 16.11 30.72 -13.10
N SER A 10 17.12 30.44 -13.92
CA SER A 10 17.51 29.09 -14.35
C SER A 10 19.03 29.00 -14.22
N HIS A 11 19.55 27.96 -13.54
CA HIS A 11 20.86 27.32 -13.73
C HIS A 11 21.12 26.28 -12.61
N LEU A 12 22.05 25.35 -12.89
CA LEU A 12 22.48 24.13 -12.16
C LEU A 12 21.74 22.88 -12.68
N PHE A 13 22.30 21.99 -13.51
CA PHE A 13 23.61 21.34 -13.47
C PHE A 13 24.19 21.08 -14.87
N HIS A 14 25.43 21.52 -15.11
CA HIS A 14 26.31 20.97 -16.14
C HIS A 14 27.73 20.95 -15.60
N ARG A 15 28.34 19.76 -15.54
CA ARG A 15 29.79 19.61 -15.31
C ARG A 15 30.35 18.66 -16.36
N ARG A 16 31.16 19.22 -17.25
CA ARG A 16 32.08 18.54 -18.18
C ARG A 16 33.28 17.95 -17.42
N LYS A 17 33.84 16.87 -17.95
CA LYS A 17 35.29 16.62 -18.15
C LYS A 17 35.40 15.40 -19.09
N GLU A 18 35.80 15.60 -20.35
CA GLU A 18 37.17 15.70 -20.87
C GLU A 18 37.80 14.34 -21.18
N SER A 19 38.34 14.31 -22.39
CA SER A 19 38.90 13.22 -23.16
C SER A 19 40.34 12.87 -22.75
N GLU A 20 40.64 11.58 -22.67
CA GLU A 20 42.01 11.06 -22.71
C GLU A 20 42.12 9.99 -23.81
N LYS A 21 43.07 10.20 -24.74
CA LYS A 21 43.73 9.14 -25.53
C LYS A 21 45.01 8.75 -24.79
N PRO A 22 45.45 7.49 -24.90
CA PRO A 22 46.72 7.21 -25.60
C PRO A 22 46.60 5.96 -26.50
N ILE A 23 47.15 5.98 -27.73
CA ILE A 23 48.50 5.51 -28.11
C ILE A 23 48.81 4.09 -27.62
N ILE A 24 48.84 3.10 -28.54
CA ILE A 24 49.89 2.07 -28.57
C ILE A 24 50.24 1.75 -30.03
N GLU A 25 51.51 1.98 -30.33
CA GLU A 25 52.23 1.57 -31.53
C GLU A 25 52.44 0.05 -31.58
N SER A 26 52.51 -0.41 -32.82
CA SER A 26 53.03 -1.69 -33.32
C SER A 26 54.33 -2.20 -32.68
N ARG A 27 54.47 -3.54 -32.67
CA ARG A 27 55.65 -4.40 -32.95
C ARG A 27 55.50 -5.69 -32.13
N GLN A 28 55.84 -6.90 -32.55
CA GLN A 28 56.54 -7.44 -33.72
C GLN A 28 56.32 -8.98 -33.66
N ASN A 29 56.04 -9.60 -34.81
CA ASN A 29 56.86 -10.62 -35.48
C ASN A 29 57.14 -11.92 -34.70
N GLU A 30 56.78 -13.05 -35.32
CA GLU A 30 57.71 -13.94 -36.07
C GLU A 30 56.82 -15.00 -36.80
N THR A 31 56.71 -15.01 -38.14
CA THR A 31 57.58 -15.64 -39.18
C THR A 31 57.66 -17.17 -39.04
N GLN A 32 57.50 -18.01 -40.08
CA GLN A 32 58.16 -18.05 -41.39
C GLN A 32 57.35 -18.90 -42.41
N GLU A 33 57.14 -18.45 -43.66
CA GLU A 33 57.92 -18.69 -44.93
C GLU A 33 57.42 -19.94 -45.72
N TYR A 34 57.30 -19.99 -47.06
CA TYR A 34 58.17 -19.50 -48.16
C TYR A 34 57.37 -19.18 -49.45
N SER A 35 57.64 -18.04 -50.11
CA SER A 35 58.29 -17.85 -51.45
C SER A 35 57.36 -17.86 -52.67
N THR A 36 57.48 -17.03 -53.73
CA THR A 36 58.51 -16.05 -54.14
C THR A 36 58.00 -15.19 -55.30
N ASN A 37 58.48 -13.93 -55.34
CA ASN A 37 58.95 -13.13 -56.49
C ASN A 37 58.02 -12.36 -57.45
N ASN A 38 58.14 -11.03 -57.31
CA ASN A 38 58.66 -10.03 -58.27
C ASN A 38 57.69 -9.00 -58.89
N ASP A 39 58.01 -7.75 -58.55
CA ASP A 39 57.60 -6.47 -59.16
C ASP A 39 58.13 -6.25 -60.59
N VAL A 40 57.51 -5.32 -61.33
CA VAL A 40 58.10 -4.05 -61.86
C VAL A 40 57.21 -3.44 -62.99
N TYR A 41 56.55 -2.30 -62.69
CA TYR A 41 56.38 -1.01 -63.44
C TYR A 41 55.88 -0.92 -64.93
N PRO A 42 55.42 0.28 -65.43
CA PRO A 42 54.11 0.44 -66.13
C PRO A 42 54.08 1.10 -67.54
N VAL A 43 52.84 1.26 -68.08
CA VAL A 43 52.28 2.09 -69.23
C VAL A 43 52.66 1.62 -70.67
N PRO A 44 51.90 1.84 -71.80
CA PRO A 44 50.65 2.61 -72.07
C PRO A 44 49.64 1.95 -73.11
N PRO A 45 48.86 2.62 -74.01
CA PRO A 45 47.42 2.35 -74.23
C PRO A 45 46.96 1.83 -75.63
N LYS A 46 45.69 1.36 -75.73
CA LYS A 46 44.72 1.25 -76.87
C LYS A 46 45.17 0.77 -78.29
N PRO A 47 44.35 -0.06 -78.97
CA PRO A 47 43.32 0.46 -79.90
C PRO A 47 41.97 -0.30 -79.79
N ALA A 48 40.78 0.33 -79.85
CA ALA A 48 40.03 0.70 -81.08
C ALA A 48 40.09 -0.45 -82.12
N ASP A 49 39.01 -1.17 -82.45
CA ASP A 49 37.96 -0.66 -83.32
C ASP A 49 36.94 -1.78 -83.61
N GLN A 50 35.69 -1.35 -83.82
CA GLN A 50 34.65 -1.96 -84.65
C GLN A 50 34.06 -3.31 -84.19
N ALA A 51 32.76 -3.59 -84.28
CA ALA A 51 31.53 -2.85 -84.56
C ALA A 51 30.45 -3.96 -84.52
N ILE A 52 29.25 -3.64 -83.98
CA ILE A 52 27.94 -4.21 -84.40
C ILE A 52 27.70 -5.69 -83.96
N GLN A 53 26.67 -6.11 -83.21
CA GLN A 53 25.39 -5.54 -82.80
C GLN A 53 24.76 -6.42 -81.67
N SER A 54 23.81 -5.82 -80.96
CA SER A 54 22.70 -6.41 -80.19
C SER A 54 22.97 -7.12 -78.85
N THR A 55 22.82 -6.36 -77.76
CA THR A 55 22.16 -6.83 -76.53
C THR A 55 21.13 -5.78 -76.10
N GLN A 56 19.86 -6.09 -76.36
CA GLN A 56 18.75 -5.38 -75.71
C GLN A 56 18.86 -5.60 -74.20
N THR A 57 19.02 -4.51 -73.45
CA THR A 57 18.81 -4.49 -72.00
C THR A 57 17.35 -4.79 -71.71
N LEU A 58 17.04 -6.04 -71.36
CA LEU A 58 15.70 -6.46 -70.90
C LEU A 58 15.42 -5.83 -69.53
N GLN A 59 14.53 -4.84 -69.50
CA GLN A 59 13.95 -4.30 -68.28
C GLN A 59 13.28 -5.43 -67.45
N PRO A 60 13.34 -5.37 -66.10
CA PRO A 60 12.60 -6.30 -65.24
C PRO A 60 11.10 -6.27 -65.58
N ARG A 61 10.44 -7.42 -65.56
CA ARG A 61 8.98 -7.49 -65.76
C ARG A 61 8.32 -7.20 -64.42
N ASP A 62 7.35 -6.29 -64.43
CA ASP A 62 6.51 -6.03 -63.25
C ASP A 62 5.62 -7.25 -62.93
N LEU A 63 6.06 -8.05 -61.95
CA LEU A 63 5.36 -9.26 -61.53
C LEU A 63 4.10 -8.93 -60.72
N TRP A 64 4.07 -7.78 -60.04
CA TRP A 64 2.91 -7.30 -59.30
C TRP A 64 1.77 -6.92 -60.24
N GLN A 65 2.05 -6.21 -61.33
CA GLN A 65 1.07 -5.92 -62.38
C GLN A 65 0.59 -7.19 -63.08
N ALA A 66 1.49 -8.17 -63.30
CA ALA A 66 1.11 -9.46 -63.87
C ALA A 66 0.18 -10.26 -62.94
N ALA A 67 0.38 -10.20 -61.63
CA ALA A 67 -0.50 -10.79 -60.63
C ALA A 67 -1.85 -10.05 -60.55
N TYR A 68 -1.82 -8.71 -60.53
CA TYR A 68 -3.01 -7.87 -60.49
C TYR A 68 -3.92 -8.10 -61.70
N ASN A 69 -3.35 -8.29 -62.90
CA ASN A 69 -4.11 -8.57 -64.12
C ASN A 69 -4.85 -9.92 -64.09
N GLN A 70 -4.47 -10.84 -63.19
CA GLN A 70 -5.13 -12.14 -63.01
C GLN A 70 -6.24 -12.14 -61.95
N LEU A 71 -6.51 -10.99 -61.32
CA LEU A 71 -7.60 -10.82 -60.36
C LEU A 71 -8.94 -10.63 -61.09
N ASP A 72 -10.03 -11.01 -60.42
CA ASP A 72 -11.37 -10.71 -60.94
C ASP A 72 -11.65 -9.18 -60.94
N GLU A 73 -12.68 -8.77 -61.66
CA GLU A 73 -13.00 -7.35 -61.86
C GLU A 73 -13.38 -6.65 -60.53
N THR A 74 -14.08 -7.36 -59.65
CA THR A 74 -14.45 -6.90 -58.30
C THR A 74 -13.24 -6.63 -57.41
N GLN A 75 -12.28 -7.56 -57.36
CA GLN A 75 -11.03 -7.43 -56.59
C GLN A 75 -10.18 -6.27 -57.12
N ARG A 76 -10.11 -6.10 -58.45
CA ARG A 76 -9.39 -4.98 -59.07
C ARG A 76 -9.99 -3.63 -58.72
N GLN A 77 -11.33 -3.53 -58.71
CA GLN A 77 -12.03 -2.31 -58.31
C GLN A 77 -11.74 -1.95 -56.84
N ILE A 78 -11.85 -2.90 -55.91
CA ILE A 78 -11.57 -2.68 -54.47
C ILE A 78 -10.14 -2.16 -54.26
N LEU A 79 -9.15 -2.78 -54.89
CA LEU A 79 -7.75 -2.40 -54.76
C LEU A 79 -7.42 -1.07 -55.48
N SER A 80 -8.24 -0.63 -56.44
CA SER A 80 -8.05 0.62 -57.18
C SER A 80 -8.57 1.86 -56.44
N ILE A 81 -9.61 1.71 -55.61
CA ILE A 81 -10.30 2.82 -54.92
C ILE A 81 -9.40 3.56 -53.92
N ASN A 82 -8.41 2.88 -53.34
CA ASN A 82 -7.54 3.45 -52.29
C ASN A 82 -6.10 3.77 -52.75
N LYS A 83 -5.80 3.79 -54.06
CA LYS A 83 -4.52 4.30 -54.57
C LYS A 83 -4.49 5.83 -54.43
N LYS A 84 -3.95 6.36 -53.34
CA LYS A 84 -3.62 7.80 -53.25
C LYS A 84 -2.57 8.14 -54.33
N PRO A 85 -2.75 9.19 -55.13
CA PRO A 85 -1.75 9.59 -56.12
C PRO A 85 -0.50 10.12 -55.42
N ILE A 86 0.62 9.41 -55.56
CA ILE A 86 1.92 9.79 -54.99
C ILE A 86 2.70 10.59 -56.05
N LYS A 87 3.42 11.62 -55.62
CA LYS A 87 4.25 12.44 -56.52
C LYS A 87 5.42 11.59 -57.06
N PRO A 88 5.77 11.70 -58.35
CA PRO A 88 6.91 10.98 -58.91
C PRO A 88 8.19 11.34 -58.13
N GLY A 89 8.86 10.34 -57.55
CA GLY A 89 10.10 10.50 -56.78
C GLY A 89 9.98 10.36 -55.25
N ASP A 90 8.77 10.28 -54.68
CA ASP A 90 8.55 10.18 -53.22
C ASP A 90 8.07 8.79 -52.72
N GLU A 91 8.10 7.79 -53.61
CA GLU A 91 7.54 6.45 -53.39
C GLU A 91 8.29 5.67 -52.30
N ASN A 92 9.62 5.74 -52.32
CA ASN A 92 10.49 5.13 -51.30
C ASN A 92 10.25 5.70 -49.89
N ASN A 93 10.03 7.01 -49.78
CA ASN A 93 9.78 7.67 -48.51
C ASN A 93 8.42 7.29 -47.93
N THR A 94 7.41 7.18 -48.79
CA THR A 94 6.05 6.82 -48.41
C THR A 94 5.99 5.38 -47.88
N LEU A 95 6.63 4.43 -48.58
CA LEU A 95 6.70 3.03 -48.15
C LEU A 95 7.49 2.87 -46.85
N LYS A 96 8.60 3.60 -46.70
CA LYS A 96 9.40 3.63 -45.47
C LYS A 96 8.60 4.12 -44.26
N ASN A 97 7.83 5.19 -44.41
CA ASN A 97 6.99 5.72 -43.33
C ASN A 97 5.90 4.73 -42.88
N LEU A 98 5.31 3.98 -43.82
CA LEU A 98 4.32 2.96 -43.50
C LEU A 98 4.92 1.80 -42.70
N ILE A 99 6.12 1.35 -43.06
CA ILE A 99 6.83 0.29 -42.33
C ILE A 99 7.22 0.78 -40.93
N ASP A 100 7.66 2.04 -40.81
CA ASP A 100 7.96 2.64 -39.50
C ASP A 100 6.71 2.74 -38.61
N GLN A 101 5.55 3.04 -39.20
CA GLN A 101 4.27 3.02 -38.49
C GLN A 101 3.87 1.62 -38.01
N VAL A 102 4.13 0.58 -38.81
CA VAL A 102 3.90 -0.83 -38.42
C VAL A 102 4.77 -1.22 -37.24
N ILE A 103 6.07 -0.88 -37.26
CA ILE A 103 6.99 -1.14 -36.15
C ILE A 103 6.50 -0.41 -34.89
N GLN A 104 6.19 0.89 -35.00
CA GLN A 104 5.71 1.68 -33.88
C GLN A 104 4.43 1.08 -33.28
N THR A 105 3.41 0.83 -34.09
CA THR A 105 2.12 0.29 -33.64
C THR A 105 2.29 -1.07 -32.96
N THR A 106 3.13 -1.94 -33.53
CA THR A 106 3.44 -3.26 -32.93
C THR A 106 4.11 -3.10 -31.57
N THR A 107 5.07 -2.18 -31.44
CA THR A 107 5.78 -1.94 -30.16
C THR A 107 4.89 -1.29 -29.10
N GLU A 108 3.99 -0.38 -29.47
CA GLU A 108 3.02 0.24 -28.56
C GLU A 108 2.02 -0.79 -28.01
N GLU A 109 1.48 -1.64 -28.89
CA GLU A 109 0.55 -2.71 -28.50
C GLU A 109 1.25 -3.77 -27.64
N TYR A 110 2.48 -4.16 -27.99
CA TYR A 110 3.27 -5.07 -27.15
C TYR A 110 3.52 -4.48 -25.75
N LYS A 111 3.93 -3.21 -25.67
CA LYS A 111 4.12 -2.51 -24.38
C LYS A 111 2.85 -2.52 -23.52
N LYS A 112 1.68 -2.38 -24.13
CA LYS A 112 0.39 -2.34 -23.43
C LYS A 112 -0.08 -3.72 -22.96
N TYR A 113 0.22 -4.78 -23.70
CA TYR A 113 -0.42 -6.09 -23.50
C TYR A 113 0.51 -7.24 -23.09
N HIS A 114 1.83 -7.04 -23.03
CA HIS A 114 2.77 -8.08 -22.64
C HIS A 114 2.52 -8.70 -21.25
N LEU A 115 1.86 -7.99 -20.33
CA LEU A 115 1.57 -8.47 -18.95
C LEU A 115 0.50 -9.58 -18.88
N THR A 116 -0.40 -9.65 -19.87
CA THR A 116 -1.52 -10.61 -19.90
C THR A 116 -1.42 -11.59 -21.07
N ALA A 117 -0.38 -11.49 -21.88
CA ALA A 117 -0.27 -12.22 -23.14
C ALA A 117 0.46 -13.56 -22.99
N ASP A 118 -0.04 -14.58 -23.69
CA ASP A 118 0.64 -15.87 -23.84
C ASP A 118 1.93 -15.72 -24.67
N GLY A 119 2.88 -16.66 -24.53
CA GLY A 119 4.18 -16.65 -25.23
C GLY A 119 4.08 -16.52 -26.76
N ASN A 120 2.92 -16.87 -27.32
CA ASN A 120 2.58 -16.69 -28.73
C ASN A 120 2.51 -15.22 -29.18
N PHE A 121 2.06 -14.29 -28.33
CA PHE A 121 1.92 -12.87 -28.69
C PHE A 121 3.28 -12.16 -28.82
N ARG A 122 4.22 -12.49 -27.92
CA ARG A 122 5.61 -12.03 -28.01
C ARG A 122 6.27 -12.52 -29.29
N LYS A 123 6.05 -13.78 -29.65
CA LYS A 123 6.56 -14.39 -30.89
C LYS A 123 5.99 -13.69 -32.14
N ALA A 124 4.69 -13.44 -32.18
CA ALA A 124 4.05 -12.72 -33.28
C ALA A 124 4.59 -11.28 -33.43
N SER A 125 4.71 -10.55 -32.31
CA SER A 125 5.27 -9.19 -32.28
C SER A 125 6.71 -9.15 -32.78
N TRP A 126 7.54 -10.12 -32.37
CA TRP A 126 8.91 -10.26 -32.82
C TRP A 126 9.01 -10.47 -34.32
N LYS A 127 8.18 -11.37 -34.88
CA LYS A 127 8.15 -11.68 -36.31
C LYS A 127 7.74 -10.50 -37.18
N ILE A 128 6.72 -9.76 -36.75
CA ILE A 128 6.27 -8.54 -37.46
C ILE A 128 7.40 -7.51 -37.51
N VAL A 129 8.05 -7.23 -36.38
CA VAL A 129 9.15 -6.26 -36.31
C VAL A 129 10.34 -6.73 -37.15
N ASN A 130 10.72 -8.01 -37.06
CA ASN A 130 11.83 -8.57 -37.82
C ASN A 130 11.57 -8.52 -39.35
N ALA A 131 10.35 -8.86 -39.78
CA ALA A 131 9.95 -8.77 -41.19
C ALA A 131 9.94 -7.32 -41.69
N ALA A 132 9.39 -6.39 -40.91
CA ALA A 132 9.36 -4.96 -41.24
C ALA A 132 10.78 -4.37 -41.38
N LEU A 133 11.68 -4.66 -40.44
CA LEU A 133 13.09 -4.22 -40.51
C LEU A 133 13.80 -4.84 -41.72
N SER A 134 13.60 -6.13 -41.97
CA SER A 134 14.24 -6.83 -43.10
C SER A 134 13.73 -6.35 -44.46
N PHE A 135 12.44 -6.00 -44.56
CA PHE A 135 11.88 -5.38 -45.75
C PHE A 135 12.48 -3.98 -45.99
N LYS A 136 12.74 -3.22 -44.90
CA LYS A 136 13.32 -1.87 -44.97
C LYS A 136 14.65 -1.82 -45.71
N ASP A 137 15.47 -2.86 -45.56
CA ASP A 137 16.79 -2.98 -46.21
C ASP A 137 16.70 -3.16 -47.74
N ILE A 138 15.56 -3.65 -48.25
CA ILE A 138 15.37 -3.94 -49.67
C ILE A 138 14.39 -2.99 -50.37
N ILE A 139 13.85 -1.97 -49.67
CA ILE A 139 12.87 -1.00 -50.22
C ILE A 139 13.29 -0.46 -51.59
N GLY A 140 14.56 -0.06 -51.76
CA GLY A 140 15.02 0.52 -53.02
C GLY A 140 14.95 -0.45 -54.21
N ALA A 141 15.16 -1.74 -53.97
CA ALA A 141 15.00 -2.77 -54.99
C ALA A 141 13.53 -3.07 -55.25
N VAL A 142 12.71 -3.15 -54.20
CA VAL A 142 11.28 -3.43 -54.32
C VAL A 142 10.56 -2.34 -55.09
N SER A 143 10.82 -1.06 -54.81
CA SER A 143 10.18 0.04 -55.54
C SER A 143 10.56 0.08 -57.03
N ALA A 144 11.72 -0.45 -57.40
CA ALA A 144 12.11 -0.60 -58.81
C ALA A 144 11.39 -1.78 -59.50
N LEU A 145 10.99 -2.80 -58.74
CA LEU A 145 10.33 -4.02 -59.22
C LEU A 145 8.79 -3.94 -59.16
N ASP A 146 8.26 -3.06 -58.32
CA ASP A 146 6.83 -2.76 -58.16
C ASP A 146 6.54 -1.26 -58.39
N PRO A 147 6.66 -0.76 -59.64
CA PRO A 147 6.30 0.62 -59.96
C PRO A 147 4.80 0.89 -59.75
N THR A 148 3.99 -0.18 -59.64
CA THR A 148 2.55 -0.11 -59.39
C THR A 148 2.16 0.06 -57.92
N GLN A 149 3.14 -0.04 -57.01
CA GLN A 149 3.03 0.15 -55.57
C GLN A 149 2.01 -0.79 -54.89
N HIS A 150 1.87 -2.00 -55.41
CA HIS A 150 1.04 -3.03 -54.80
C HIS A 150 1.58 -3.50 -53.45
N ALA A 151 2.90 -3.59 -53.26
CA ALA A 151 3.52 -3.89 -51.96
C ALA A 151 3.17 -2.85 -50.88
N ALA A 152 3.04 -1.57 -51.25
CA ALA A 152 2.61 -0.51 -50.33
C ALA A 152 1.16 -0.70 -49.87
N SER A 153 0.27 -1.19 -50.75
CA SER A 153 -1.11 -1.51 -50.38
C SER A 153 -1.20 -2.65 -49.36
N VAL A 154 -0.28 -3.62 -49.41
CA VAL A 154 -0.23 -4.72 -48.44
C VAL A 154 0.24 -4.23 -47.07
N TRP A 155 1.29 -3.40 -47.01
CA TRP A 155 1.74 -2.79 -45.75
C TRP A 155 0.69 -1.88 -45.10
N ASN A 156 -0.14 -1.19 -45.91
CA ASN A 156 -1.30 -0.45 -45.40
C ASN A 156 -2.31 -1.37 -44.70
N ILE A 157 -2.60 -2.55 -45.27
CA ILE A 157 -3.51 -3.52 -44.64
C ILE A 157 -2.91 -4.10 -43.35
N ILE A 158 -1.61 -4.38 -43.31
CA ILE A 158 -0.91 -4.80 -42.08
C ILE A 158 -1.05 -3.72 -40.99
N SER A 159 -0.78 -2.45 -41.32
CA SER A 159 -0.93 -1.34 -40.37
C SER A 159 -2.37 -1.17 -39.89
N LEU A 160 -3.35 -1.37 -40.76
CA LEU A 160 -4.77 -1.27 -40.44
C LEU A 160 -5.21 -2.40 -39.51
N GLY A 161 -4.78 -3.64 -39.79
CA GLY A 161 -5.04 -4.80 -38.93
C GLY A 161 -4.50 -4.61 -37.52
N LEU A 162 -3.27 -4.09 -37.39
CA LEU A 162 -2.66 -3.75 -36.10
C LEU A 162 -3.39 -2.62 -35.38
N THR A 163 -3.85 -1.60 -36.12
CA THR A 163 -4.64 -0.50 -35.55
C THR A 163 -6.00 -0.98 -35.06
N MET A 164 -6.63 -1.94 -35.73
CA MET A 164 -7.90 -2.52 -35.29
C MET A 164 -7.74 -3.43 -34.08
N ALA A 165 -6.61 -4.14 -33.97
CA ALA A 165 -6.26 -4.91 -32.78
C ALA A 165 -6.20 -4.06 -31.49
N LYS A 166 -5.91 -2.76 -31.63
CA LYS A 166 -5.98 -1.75 -30.56
C LYS A 166 -7.41 -1.44 -30.11
N SER A 167 -8.37 -1.46 -31.04
CA SER A 167 -9.77 -1.07 -30.81
C SER A 167 -10.73 -2.22 -30.49
N TYR A 168 -10.43 -3.44 -30.94
CA TYR A 168 -11.33 -4.61 -30.80
C TYR A 168 -10.60 -5.78 -30.12
N SER A 169 -10.83 -5.97 -28.82
CA SER A 169 -10.15 -6.99 -27.99
C SER A 169 -10.45 -8.42 -28.43
N GLU A 170 -11.68 -8.74 -28.82
CA GLU A 170 -12.12 -10.11 -29.17
C GLU A 170 -11.47 -10.68 -30.44
N SER A 171 -11.05 -9.81 -31.37
CA SER A 171 -10.43 -10.21 -32.64
C SER A 171 -8.92 -9.99 -32.66
N ARG A 172 -8.33 -9.56 -31.53
CA ARG A 172 -6.91 -9.14 -31.44
C ARG A 172 -5.95 -10.22 -31.92
N GLU A 173 -6.05 -11.45 -31.41
CA GLU A 173 -5.14 -12.54 -31.78
C GLU A 173 -5.22 -12.89 -33.28
N ALA A 174 -6.43 -12.89 -33.85
CA ALA A 174 -6.62 -13.20 -35.27
C ALA A 174 -6.06 -12.09 -36.17
N LEU A 175 -6.25 -10.82 -35.79
CA LEU A 175 -5.71 -9.67 -36.51
C LEU A 175 -4.19 -9.57 -36.39
N PHE A 176 -3.63 -9.90 -35.23
CA PHE A 176 -2.18 -9.97 -35.02
C PHE A 176 -1.55 -11.12 -35.81
N GLY A 177 -2.15 -12.32 -35.77
CA GLY A 177 -1.67 -13.47 -36.53
C GLY A 177 -1.77 -13.30 -38.06
N SER A 178 -2.81 -12.59 -38.54
CA SER A 178 -2.92 -12.19 -39.95
C SER A 178 -1.81 -11.21 -40.33
N SER A 179 -1.57 -10.20 -39.49
CA SER A 179 -0.53 -9.18 -39.71
C SER A 179 0.88 -9.78 -39.67
N GLU A 180 1.13 -10.73 -38.76
CA GLU A 180 2.36 -11.54 -38.69
C GLU A 180 2.61 -12.27 -40.01
N TYR A 181 1.65 -13.09 -40.44
CA TYR A 181 1.83 -13.93 -41.61
C TYR A 181 2.01 -13.11 -42.89
N LEU A 182 1.24 -12.02 -43.05
CA LEU A 182 1.36 -11.12 -44.20
C LEU A 182 2.72 -10.41 -44.24
N ALA A 183 3.22 -9.92 -43.10
CA ALA A 183 4.52 -9.27 -43.05
C ALA A 183 5.65 -10.23 -43.45
N GLU A 184 5.62 -11.46 -42.93
CA GLU A 184 6.62 -12.48 -43.26
C GLU A 184 6.60 -12.86 -44.74
N ILE A 185 5.43 -13.19 -45.29
CA ILE A 185 5.34 -13.72 -46.66
C ILE A 185 5.62 -12.64 -47.72
N LEU A 186 5.22 -11.39 -47.44
CA LEU A 186 5.53 -10.23 -48.29
C LEU A 186 7.05 -10.00 -48.35
N THR A 187 7.71 -10.03 -47.20
CA THR A 187 9.17 -9.85 -47.10
C THR A 187 9.92 -10.99 -47.77
N TYR A 188 9.43 -12.22 -47.60
CA TYR A 188 9.97 -13.39 -48.29
C TYR A 188 9.91 -13.26 -49.81
N GLY A 189 8.72 -12.94 -50.37
CA GLY A 189 8.54 -12.79 -51.82
C GLY A 189 9.41 -11.68 -52.41
N ALA A 190 9.44 -10.51 -51.76
CA ALA A 190 10.24 -9.37 -52.17
C ALA A 190 11.76 -9.68 -52.18
N PHE A 191 12.25 -10.43 -51.19
CA PHE A 191 13.64 -10.83 -51.13
C PHE A 191 14.02 -11.82 -52.24
N ILE A 192 13.15 -12.78 -52.53
CA ILE A 192 13.34 -13.73 -53.63
C ILE A 192 13.35 -13.02 -54.98
N GLU A 193 12.40 -12.11 -55.21
CA GLU A 193 12.32 -11.33 -56.45
C GLU A 193 13.58 -10.49 -56.66
N LYS A 194 14.07 -9.81 -55.63
CA LYS A 194 15.34 -9.07 -55.67
C LYS A 194 16.50 -9.98 -56.09
N ASN A 195 16.69 -11.10 -55.41
CA ASN A 195 17.80 -12.01 -55.71
C ASN A 195 17.68 -12.62 -57.12
N PHE A 196 16.46 -12.88 -57.58
CA PHE A 196 16.18 -13.44 -58.91
C PHE A 196 16.66 -12.50 -60.01
N TYR A 197 16.34 -11.22 -59.89
CA TYR A 197 16.76 -10.22 -60.87
C TYR A 197 18.25 -9.86 -60.77
N GLU A 198 18.85 -9.93 -59.57
CA GLU A 198 20.31 -9.75 -59.40
C GLU A 198 21.13 -10.91 -60.01
N ASN A 199 20.61 -12.13 -60.04
CA ASN A 199 21.31 -13.33 -60.54
C ASN A 199 20.72 -13.92 -61.84
N ARG A 200 19.95 -13.12 -62.61
CA ARG A 200 19.14 -13.61 -63.75
C ARG A 200 19.94 -14.34 -64.83
N ASN A 201 21.23 -14.00 -65.00
CA ASN A 201 22.10 -14.53 -66.05
C ASN A 201 22.64 -15.95 -65.78
N THR A 202 22.45 -16.49 -64.57
CA THR A 202 22.99 -17.79 -64.15
C THR A 202 21.91 -18.88 -63.95
N ILE A 203 20.64 -18.59 -64.23
CA ILE A 203 19.50 -19.43 -63.83
C ILE A 203 18.87 -20.13 -65.05
N THR A 204 18.78 -21.46 -65.02
CA THR A 204 18.21 -22.30 -66.10
C THR A 204 16.68 -22.45 -66.04
N ASN A 205 16.02 -22.09 -64.93
CA ASN A 205 14.57 -22.24 -64.69
C ASN A 205 13.84 -20.91 -64.42
N SER A 206 14.22 -19.83 -65.11
CA SER A 206 13.71 -18.46 -64.87
C SER A 206 12.18 -18.33 -64.96
N HIS A 207 11.56 -19.05 -65.89
CA HIS A 207 10.11 -18.99 -66.10
C HIS A 207 9.29 -19.59 -64.95
N SER A 208 9.81 -20.63 -64.30
CA SER A 208 9.11 -21.29 -63.17
C SER A 208 9.08 -20.40 -61.93
N ILE A 209 10.15 -19.64 -61.68
CA ILE A 209 10.26 -18.73 -60.53
C ILE A 209 9.35 -17.52 -60.72
N GLU A 210 9.38 -16.90 -61.90
CA GLU A 210 8.47 -15.79 -62.23
C GLU A 210 6.99 -16.22 -62.09
N GLN A 211 6.63 -17.43 -62.55
CA GLN A 211 5.26 -17.94 -62.38
C GLN A 211 4.88 -18.17 -60.91
N ALA A 212 5.77 -18.73 -60.09
CA ALA A 212 5.52 -18.95 -58.67
C ALA A 212 5.38 -17.63 -57.89
N LEU A 213 6.23 -16.63 -58.16
CA LEU A 213 6.12 -15.29 -57.58
C LEU A 213 4.81 -14.60 -57.99
N VAL A 214 4.41 -14.69 -59.25
CA VAL A 214 3.13 -14.12 -59.72
C VAL A 214 1.93 -14.78 -59.01
N ARG A 215 1.97 -16.09 -58.75
CA ARG A 215 0.92 -16.79 -57.99
C ARG A 215 0.91 -16.37 -56.52
N LEU A 216 2.08 -16.23 -55.91
CA LEU A 216 2.22 -15.75 -54.53
C LEU A 216 1.66 -14.32 -54.37
N TYR A 217 2.06 -13.40 -55.25
CA TYR A 217 1.56 -12.03 -55.25
C TYR A 217 0.07 -11.96 -55.57
N LYS A 218 -0.45 -12.82 -56.44
CA LYS A 218 -1.90 -12.94 -56.67
C LYS A 218 -2.61 -13.34 -55.38
N GLY A 219 -2.10 -14.34 -54.66
CA GLY A 219 -2.66 -14.75 -53.36
C GLY A 219 -2.68 -13.61 -52.35
N ILE A 220 -1.57 -12.86 -52.24
CA ILE A 220 -1.46 -11.70 -51.35
C ILE A 220 -2.48 -10.63 -51.73
N LEU A 221 -2.62 -10.30 -53.02
CA LEU A 221 -3.57 -9.30 -53.49
C LEU A 221 -5.04 -9.72 -53.32
N CYS A 222 -5.36 -11.00 -53.54
CA CYS A 222 -6.69 -11.54 -53.25
C CYS A 222 -7.04 -11.38 -51.77
N TYR A 223 -6.12 -11.74 -50.86
CA TYR A 223 -6.34 -11.59 -49.41
C TYR A 223 -6.46 -10.10 -49.02
N THR A 224 -5.60 -9.24 -49.56
CA THR A 224 -5.64 -7.79 -49.37
C THR A 224 -6.99 -7.21 -49.75
N ALA A 225 -7.53 -7.59 -50.92
CA ALA A 225 -8.84 -7.15 -51.39
C ALA A 225 -9.99 -7.62 -50.47
N GLN A 226 -9.92 -8.85 -49.96
CA GLN A 226 -10.93 -9.39 -49.04
C GLN A 226 -10.97 -8.64 -47.70
N ILE A 227 -9.80 -8.38 -47.11
CA ILE A 227 -9.71 -7.62 -45.85
C ILE A 227 -10.19 -6.18 -46.03
N GLN A 228 -9.84 -5.56 -47.16
CA GLN A 228 -10.27 -4.20 -47.48
C GLN A 228 -11.80 -4.12 -47.71
N GLN A 229 -12.39 -5.13 -48.36
CA GLN A 229 -13.84 -5.23 -48.52
C GLN A 229 -14.58 -5.39 -47.19
N MET A 230 -14.03 -6.16 -46.25
CA MET A 230 -14.59 -6.26 -44.89
C MET A 230 -14.54 -4.93 -44.16
N TYR A 231 -13.52 -4.12 -44.42
CA TYR A 231 -13.31 -2.83 -43.77
C TYR A 231 -14.28 -1.74 -44.25
N ASP A 232 -14.53 -1.66 -45.56
CA ASP A 232 -15.39 -0.65 -46.20
C ASP A 232 -16.91 -0.89 -45.98
N ALA A 233 -17.30 -1.99 -45.33
CA ALA A 233 -18.69 -2.34 -45.03
C ALA A 233 -19.30 -1.42 -43.92
N SER A 234 -20.59 -1.09 -44.06
CA SER A 234 -21.35 -0.31 -43.06
C SER A 234 -21.46 -1.04 -41.71
N ILE A 235 -21.73 -0.34 -40.60
CA ILE A 235 -21.77 -0.91 -39.23
C ILE A 235 -22.74 -2.11 -39.13
N GLY A 236 -23.93 -2.04 -39.75
CA GLY A 236 -24.88 -3.16 -39.77
C GLY A 236 -24.42 -4.35 -40.64
N GLN A 237 -23.59 -4.09 -41.64
CA GLN A 237 -23.06 -5.08 -42.57
C GLN A 237 -21.77 -5.74 -42.01
N LYS A 238 -21.05 -5.05 -41.13
CA LYS A 238 -19.93 -5.60 -40.33
C LYS A 238 -20.40 -6.70 -39.39
N ILE A 239 -21.56 -6.53 -38.74
CA ILE A 239 -22.19 -7.54 -37.87
C ILE A 239 -22.65 -8.77 -38.68
N LEU A 240 -23.22 -8.56 -39.87
CA LEU A 240 -23.64 -9.64 -40.76
C LEU A 240 -22.42 -10.42 -41.33
N ASN A 241 -21.33 -9.71 -41.63
CA ASN A 241 -20.10 -10.28 -42.18
C ASN A 241 -19.27 -11.07 -41.14
N THR A 242 -19.31 -10.72 -39.84
CA THR A 242 -18.70 -11.58 -38.80
C THR A 242 -19.41 -12.93 -38.65
N VAL A 243 -20.70 -13.00 -39.01
CA VAL A 243 -21.50 -14.23 -38.97
C VAL A 243 -21.34 -15.07 -40.27
N ILE A 244 -21.04 -14.43 -41.41
CA ILE A 244 -21.02 -15.10 -42.73
C ILE A 244 -19.59 -15.31 -43.29
N ASN A 245 -18.62 -14.42 -43.03
CA ASN A 245 -17.25 -14.50 -43.53
C ASN A 245 -16.25 -14.42 -42.37
N ASN A 246 -15.77 -15.57 -41.92
CA ASN A 246 -14.83 -15.67 -40.79
C ASN A 246 -13.41 -15.25 -41.24
N PRO A 247 -12.80 -14.18 -40.66
CA PRO A 247 -11.43 -13.76 -41.00
C PRO A 247 -10.39 -14.86 -40.84
N ARG A 248 -10.61 -15.80 -39.90
CA ARG A 248 -9.75 -16.97 -39.71
C ARG A 248 -9.80 -17.93 -40.91
N GLN A 249 -10.97 -18.10 -41.52
CA GLN A 249 -11.14 -18.98 -42.68
C GLN A 249 -10.54 -18.38 -43.96
N SER A 250 -10.63 -17.07 -44.14
CA SER A 250 -9.92 -16.36 -45.21
C SER A 250 -8.41 -16.45 -45.04
N LEU A 251 -7.90 -16.31 -43.81
CA LEU A 251 -6.47 -16.44 -43.50
C LEU A 251 -5.96 -17.87 -43.77
N THR A 252 -6.68 -18.92 -43.35
CA THR A 252 -6.26 -20.31 -43.59
C THR A 252 -6.26 -20.67 -45.08
N THR A 253 -7.24 -20.17 -45.84
CA THR A 253 -7.29 -20.36 -47.30
C THR A 253 -6.11 -19.67 -47.99
N PHE A 254 -5.77 -18.44 -47.58
CA PHE A 254 -4.59 -17.74 -48.08
C PHE A 254 -3.29 -18.45 -47.70
N GLN A 255 -3.15 -18.89 -46.45
CA GLN A 255 -1.98 -19.63 -45.97
C GLN A 255 -1.72 -20.90 -46.78
N ALA A 256 -2.76 -21.66 -47.13
CA ALA A 256 -2.62 -22.87 -47.95
C ALA A 256 -2.07 -22.56 -49.35
N VAL A 257 -2.53 -21.46 -49.98
CA VAL A 257 -2.06 -21.02 -51.30
C VAL A 257 -0.63 -20.48 -51.23
N ALA A 258 -0.33 -19.68 -50.21
CA ALA A 258 0.98 -19.08 -50.03
C ALA A 258 2.06 -20.13 -49.70
N GLU A 259 1.74 -21.15 -48.90
CA GLU A 259 2.69 -22.18 -48.53
C GLU A 259 3.03 -23.14 -49.68
N ASP A 260 2.05 -23.48 -50.54
CA ASP A 260 2.30 -24.28 -51.74
C ASP A 260 3.31 -23.60 -52.69
N GLU A 261 3.22 -22.28 -52.86
CA GLU A 261 4.19 -21.52 -53.65
C GLU A 261 5.50 -21.28 -52.89
N ARG A 262 5.46 -21.11 -51.57
CA ARG A 262 6.66 -21.00 -50.73
C ARG A 262 7.54 -22.24 -50.80
N VAL A 263 6.97 -23.44 -50.78
CA VAL A 263 7.71 -24.70 -50.92
C VAL A 263 8.42 -24.79 -52.27
N LYS A 264 7.80 -24.31 -53.36
CA LYS A 264 8.41 -24.27 -54.69
C LYS A 264 9.55 -23.25 -54.76
N LEU A 265 9.40 -22.11 -54.09
CA LEU A 265 10.40 -21.04 -54.04
C LEU A 265 11.56 -21.33 -53.07
N ALA A 266 11.32 -22.12 -52.00
CA ALA A 266 12.31 -22.46 -50.97
C ALA A 266 13.51 -23.27 -51.51
N GLN A 267 13.34 -23.96 -52.65
CA GLN A 267 14.44 -24.67 -53.32
C GLN A 267 15.50 -23.72 -53.89
N TRP A 268 15.20 -22.42 -53.97
CA TRP A 268 15.99 -21.44 -54.71
C TRP A 268 16.72 -20.41 -53.82
N VAL A 269 16.37 -20.30 -52.54
CA VAL A 269 17.01 -19.39 -51.57
C VAL A 269 17.17 -20.08 -50.21
N SER A 270 18.34 -19.93 -49.58
CA SER A 270 18.52 -20.34 -48.18
C SER A 270 17.58 -19.53 -47.26
N LEU A 271 16.74 -20.23 -46.50
CA LEU A 271 15.70 -19.64 -45.65
C LEU A 271 16.26 -18.63 -44.63
N ASP A 272 17.53 -18.74 -44.24
CA ASP A 272 18.11 -17.92 -43.17
C ASP A 272 18.53 -16.51 -43.61
N TYR A 273 18.49 -16.19 -44.90
CA TYR A 273 19.03 -14.92 -45.41
C TYR A 273 18.03 -13.75 -45.53
N TYR A 274 16.72 -13.96 -45.35
CA TYR A 274 15.73 -12.89 -45.58
C TYR A 274 15.20 -12.20 -44.31
N LEU A 275 15.41 -12.78 -43.12
CA LEU A 275 15.06 -12.19 -41.82
C LEU A 275 16.32 -11.93 -40.99
N ARG A 276 17.08 -10.89 -41.34
CA ARG A 276 18.43 -10.64 -40.76
C ARG A 276 18.43 -9.81 -39.48
N HIS A 277 17.28 -9.28 -39.06
CA HIS A 277 17.15 -8.35 -37.92
C HIS A 277 16.67 -9.03 -36.63
N GLU A 278 16.97 -10.31 -36.45
CA GLU A 278 16.53 -11.08 -35.26
C GLU A 278 17.01 -10.45 -33.95
N GLN A 279 18.27 -10.04 -33.88
CA GLN A 279 18.88 -9.45 -32.69
C GLN A 279 18.31 -8.05 -32.40
N GLU A 280 18.04 -7.26 -33.43
CA GLU A 280 17.49 -5.90 -33.27
C GLU A 280 16.03 -5.93 -32.83
N ALA A 281 15.21 -6.80 -33.43
CA ALA A 281 13.84 -7.06 -33.00
C ALA A 281 13.79 -7.57 -31.54
N ASN A 282 14.71 -8.48 -31.16
CA ASN A 282 14.83 -8.93 -29.78
C ASN A 282 15.25 -7.81 -28.82
N ASN A 283 16.20 -6.96 -29.19
CA ASN A 283 16.63 -5.84 -28.37
C ASN A 283 15.52 -4.80 -28.14
N ILE A 284 14.67 -4.55 -29.15
CA ILE A 284 13.53 -3.64 -29.02
C ILE A 284 12.53 -4.19 -27.99
N LEU A 285 12.14 -5.47 -28.10
CA LEU A 285 11.18 -6.07 -27.18
C LEU A 285 11.76 -6.27 -25.77
N TYR A 286 13.04 -6.67 -25.65
CA TYR A 286 13.71 -6.85 -24.36
C TYR A 286 13.83 -5.55 -23.56
N LYS A 287 14.05 -4.40 -24.22
CA LYS A 287 14.04 -3.09 -23.56
C LYS A 287 12.66 -2.74 -23.01
N ILE A 288 11.59 -3.15 -23.70
CA ILE A 288 10.21 -2.96 -23.24
C ILE A 288 9.93 -3.86 -22.04
N ASP A 289 10.34 -5.12 -22.11
CA ASP A 289 10.24 -6.09 -21.00
C ASP A 289 10.93 -5.53 -19.73
N GLY A 290 12.19 -5.09 -19.84
CA GLY A 290 12.95 -4.56 -18.69
C GLY A 290 12.44 -3.23 -18.11
N LEU A 291 11.86 -2.36 -18.94
CA LEU A 291 11.21 -1.12 -18.47
C LEU A 291 9.91 -1.41 -17.74
N ALA A 292 9.12 -2.38 -18.20
CA ALA A 292 7.89 -2.78 -17.55
C ALA A 292 8.15 -3.43 -16.19
N ASP A 293 9.14 -4.31 -16.09
CA ASP A 293 9.57 -4.91 -14.82
C ASP A 293 10.01 -3.84 -13.81
N SER A 294 10.76 -2.83 -14.26
CA SER A 294 11.18 -1.71 -13.42
C SER A 294 9.99 -0.87 -12.94
N THR A 295 8.99 -0.67 -13.80
CA THR A 295 7.78 0.11 -13.48
C THR A 295 6.88 -0.66 -12.49
N ASN A 296 6.77 -1.97 -12.65
CA ASN A 296 6.03 -2.85 -11.74
C ASN A 296 6.72 -2.97 -10.37
N GLN A 297 8.06 -2.99 -10.33
CA GLN A 297 8.78 -2.95 -9.05
C GLN A 297 8.56 -1.62 -8.30
N LEU A 298 8.47 -0.50 -9.01
CA LEU A 298 8.15 0.82 -8.42
C LEU A 298 6.69 0.89 -7.93
N LEU A 299 5.73 0.36 -8.69
CA LEU A 299 4.33 0.26 -8.26
C LEU A 299 4.18 -0.69 -7.05
N ALA A 300 4.88 -1.82 -7.06
CA ALA A 300 4.87 -2.78 -5.98
C ALA A 300 5.46 -2.20 -4.67
N HIS A 301 6.50 -1.37 -4.77
CA HIS A 301 7.06 -0.65 -3.63
C HIS A 301 6.06 0.37 -3.06
N SER A 302 5.37 1.12 -3.92
CA SER A 302 4.34 2.07 -3.51
C SER A 302 3.13 1.41 -2.84
N LEU A 303 2.73 0.21 -3.28
CA LEU A 303 1.58 -0.52 -2.71
C LEU A 303 1.89 -1.14 -1.34
N LEU A 304 3.11 -1.63 -1.11
CA LEU A 304 3.52 -2.12 0.21
C LEU A 304 3.68 -0.99 1.23
N GLU A 305 4.03 0.22 0.79
CA GLU A 305 4.02 1.42 1.64
C GLU A 305 2.62 1.79 2.14
N LYS A 306 1.56 1.42 1.39
CA LYS A 306 0.16 1.65 1.80
C LYS A 306 -0.32 0.70 2.92
N LEU A 307 0.42 -0.36 3.26
CA LEU A 307 0.11 -1.17 4.45
C LEU A 307 0.33 -0.33 5.70
N THR A 308 -0.77 0.20 6.26
CA THR A 308 -0.73 0.95 7.52
C THR A 308 -0.11 0.09 8.62
N PHE A 309 0.79 0.71 9.38
CA PHE A 309 1.59 0.07 10.41
C PHE A 309 1.28 0.73 11.75
N ALA A 310 1.30 -0.03 12.83
CA ALA A 310 1.19 0.51 14.18
C ALA A 310 2.54 1.08 14.63
N GLU A 311 2.67 2.40 14.64
CA GLU A 311 3.91 3.05 15.05
C GLU A 311 4.27 2.66 16.49
N GLY A 312 5.52 2.24 16.74
CA GLY A 312 5.95 1.74 18.05
C GLY A 312 5.70 0.25 18.33
N ALA A 313 4.98 -0.47 17.47
CA ALA A 313 4.70 -1.90 17.68
C ALA A 313 5.89 -2.82 17.36
N SER A 314 6.91 -2.33 16.66
CA SER A 314 8.15 -3.07 16.36
C SER A 314 9.20 -2.93 17.48
N LEU A 315 10.07 -3.94 17.61
CA LEU A 315 11.17 -3.95 18.58
C LEU A 315 12.09 -2.71 18.46
N ASP A 316 12.45 -2.35 17.23
CA ASP A 316 13.42 -1.29 16.93
C ASP A 316 12.75 0.09 16.73
N SER A 317 11.58 0.30 17.33
CA SER A 317 10.88 1.57 17.20
C SER A 317 11.55 2.69 18.00
N PHE A 318 11.61 3.88 17.41
CA PHE A 318 12.19 5.07 18.05
C PHE A 318 11.50 5.40 19.39
N THR A 319 10.18 5.20 19.46
CA THR A 319 9.37 5.46 20.66
C THR A 319 9.73 4.58 21.86
N ASP A 320 10.33 3.41 21.64
CA ASP A 320 10.69 2.47 22.70
C ASP A 320 12.23 2.30 22.87
N GLN A 321 13.06 3.17 22.27
CA GLN A 321 14.54 3.05 22.26
C GLN A 321 15.21 3.00 23.64
N HIS A 322 14.51 3.47 24.69
CA HIS A 322 15.01 3.52 26.07
C HIS A 322 14.39 2.46 26.98
N GLN A 323 13.68 1.48 26.43
CA GLN A 323 13.08 0.39 27.22
C GLN A 323 14.15 -0.60 27.71
N ASP A 324 13.98 -1.06 28.96
CA ASP A 324 14.93 -1.96 29.62
C ASP A 324 14.82 -3.41 29.08
N PHE A 325 15.97 -4.11 29.02
CA PHE A 325 16.08 -5.56 28.80
C PHE A 325 16.36 -6.28 30.13
N CYS A 326 16.24 -7.60 30.17
CA CYS A 326 16.70 -8.39 31.31
C CYS A 326 18.20 -8.14 31.51
N LEU A 327 18.60 -7.98 32.76
CA LEU A 327 20.01 -7.80 33.10
C LEU A 327 20.76 -9.12 32.91
N PRO A 328 22.08 -9.07 32.64
CA PRO A 328 22.91 -10.27 32.66
C PRO A 328 22.67 -11.06 33.95
N GLU A 329 22.66 -12.40 33.82
CA GLU A 329 22.45 -13.34 34.92
C GLU A 329 21.06 -13.34 35.57
N THR A 330 20.13 -12.49 35.13
CA THR A 330 18.72 -12.56 35.56
C THR A 330 17.87 -13.42 34.64
N ARG A 331 16.87 -14.12 35.18
CA ARG A 331 15.89 -14.94 34.41
C ARG A 331 16.54 -16.00 33.51
N THR A 332 17.74 -16.44 33.83
CA THR A 332 18.58 -17.33 33.00
C THR A 332 17.86 -18.62 32.61
N ASP A 333 17.33 -19.35 33.60
CA ASP A 333 16.62 -20.61 33.37
C ASP A 333 15.36 -20.42 32.50
N LEU A 334 14.63 -19.32 32.70
CA LEU A 334 13.44 -18.99 31.92
C LEU A 334 13.81 -18.68 30.46
N LEU A 335 14.82 -17.83 30.25
CA LEU A 335 15.30 -17.47 28.91
C LEU A 335 15.87 -18.68 28.18
N GLU A 336 16.54 -19.59 28.89
CA GLU A 336 17.00 -20.86 28.32
C GLU A 336 15.84 -21.77 27.93
N GLN A 337 14.81 -21.88 28.77
CA GLN A 337 13.59 -22.64 28.45
C GLN A 337 12.87 -22.09 27.21
N ILE A 338 12.78 -20.76 27.07
CA ILE A 338 12.19 -20.11 25.89
C ILE A 338 13.05 -20.37 24.66
N SER A 339 14.38 -20.28 24.78
CA SER A 339 15.30 -20.59 23.68
C SER A 339 15.21 -22.05 23.23
N LYS A 340 15.05 -23.00 24.17
CA LYS A 340 14.85 -24.43 23.87
C LYS A 340 13.50 -24.66 23.19
N TRP A 341 12.44 -24.04 23.70
CA TRP A 341 11.10 -24.13 23.12
C TRP A 341 11.09 -23.68 21.65
N ALA A 342 11.75 -22.56 21.32
CA ALA A 342 11.77 -21.99 19.98
C ALA A 342 12.35 -22.91 18.90
N GLN A 343 13.18 -23.89 19.28
CA GLN A 343 13.83 -24.83 18.36
C GLN A 343 13.31 -26.26 18.52
N SER A 344 12.39 -26.49 19.45
CA SER A 344 11.79 -27.82 19.68
C SER A 344 10.69 -28.15 18.66
N GLU A 345 10.17 -29.38 18.71
CA GLU A 345 8.88 -29.79 18.13
C GLU A 345 7.72 -29.65 19.15
N GLY A 346 7.95 -28.92 20.25
CA GLY A 346 6.99 -28.71 21.32
C GLY A 346 5.88 -27.72 20.95
N PRO A 347 5.05 -27.29 21.92
CA PRO A 347 3.82 -26.56 21.68
C PRO A 347 3.96 -25.32 20.80
N PHE A 348 2.91 -24.99 20.03
CA PHE A 348 2.92 -23.90 19.04
C PHE A 348 3.04 -22.51 19.68
N ILE A 349 2.32 -22.26 20.78
CA ILE A 349 2.37 -21.00 21.53
C ILE A 349 3.09 -21.20 22.87
N PHE A 350 4.02 -20.30 23.20
CA PHE A 350 4.52 -20.15 24.56
C PHE A 350 3.86 -18.93 25.19
N TRP A 351 3.00 -19.17 26.19
CA TRP A 351 2.28 -18.14 26.91
C TRP A 351 2.95 -17.84 28.26
N LEU A 352 3.59 -16.68 28.34
CA LEU A 352 4.16 -16.14 29.57
C LEU A 352 3.12 -15.26 30.28
N SER A 353 2.52 -15.81 31.34
CA SER A 353 1.49 -15.15 32.13
C SER A 353 2.06 -14.53 33.41
N GLY A 354 1.48 -13.43 33.87
CA GLY A 354 1.83 -12.88 35.17
C GLY A 354 1.08 -11.60 35.52
N MET A 355 1.01 -11.29 36.82
CA MET A 355 0.44 -10.03 37.33
C MET A 355 1.22 -8.80 36.84
N ALA A 356 0.62 -7.63 37.04
CA ALA A 356 1.26 -6.36 36.71
C ALA A 356 2.62 -6.23 37.41
N GLY A 357 3.62 -5.72 36.69
CA GLY A 357 4.93 -5.43 37.26
C GLY A 357 5.86 -6.62 37.51
N THR A 358 5.55 -7.81 36.99
CA THR A 358 6.40 -9.02 37.10
C THR A 358 7.55 -9.09 36.08
N GLY A 359 7.62 -8.16 35.12
CA GLY A 359 8.69 -8.08 34.11
C GLY A 359 8.40 -8.74 32.75
N LYS A 360 7.14 -9.07 32.45
CA LYS A 360 6.71 -9.71 31.18
C LYS A 360 7.26 -9.01 29.93
N SER A 361 7.03 -7.70 29.79
CA SER A 361 7.48 -6.93 28.63
C SER A 361 9.00 -6.84 28.50
N THR A 362 9.71 -6.77 29.62
CA THR A 362 11.18 -6.83 29.67
C THR A 362 11.69 -8.18 29.14
N ILE A 363 11.03 -9.28 29.51
CA ILE A 363 11.34 -10.62 29.00
C ILE A 363 11.02 -10.69 27.50
N ALA A 364 9.86 -10.21 27.06
CA ALA A 364 9.47 -10.22 25.65
C ALA A 364 10.49 -9.48 24.75
N ARG A 365 10.95 -8.30 25.17
CA ARG A 365 11.99 -7.53 24.44
C ARG A 365 13.34 -8.27 24.43
N THR A 366 13.73 -8.90 25.52
CA THR A 366 14.97 -9.68 25.62
C THR A 366 14.93 -10.90 24.70
N VAL A 367 13.81 -11.61 24.69
CA VAL A 367 13.55 -12.75 23.81
C VAL A 367 13.55 -12.30 22.35
N ALA A 368 12.90 -11.16 22.03
CA ALA A 368 12.89 -10.59 20.69
C ALA A 368 14.29 -10.27 20.19
N ARG A 369 15.10 -9.57 20.98
CA ARG A 369 16.49 -9.25 20.63
C ARG A 369 17.33 -10.51 20.42
N SER A 370 17.18 -11.51 21.29
CA SER A 370 17.88 -12.80 21.17
C SER A 370 17.51 -13.52 19.87
N PHE A 371 16.23 -13.58 19.50
CA PHE A 371 15.80 -14.20 18.25
C PHE A 371 16.13 -13.38 17.01
N GLN A 372 16.20 -12.05 17.12
CA GLN A 372 16.69 -11.18 16.04
C GLN A 372 18.16 -11.48 15.74
N GLN A 373 19.01 -11.58 16.78
CA GLN A 373 20.43 -11.92 16.65
C GLN A 373 20.66 -13.32 16.08
N LYS A 374 19.77 -14.27 16.40
CA LYS A 374 19.79 -15.64 15.85
C LYS A 374 19.16 -15.77 14.45
N GLY A 375 18.61 -14.69 13.90
CA GLY A 375 17.92 -14.72 12.60
C GLY A 375 16.58 -15.46 12.58
N LEU A 376 15.95 -15.68 13.74
CA LEU A 376 14.69 -16.42 13.91
C LEU A 376 13.46 -15.50 14.03
N LEU A 377 13.66 -14.21 14.35
CA LEU A 377 12.57 -13.26 14.57
C LEU A 377 11.90 -12.85 13.26
N GLY A 378 10.62 -13.15 13.11
CA GLY A 378 9.81 -12.73 11.97
C GLY A 378 9.12 -11.39 12.19
N ALA A 379 8.38 -11.26 13.29
CA ALA A 379 7.61 -10.07 13.58
C ALA A 379 7.39 -9.87 15.09
N THR A 380 7.19 -8.62 15.49
CA THR A 380 6.80 -8.25 16.86
C THR A 380 5.57 -7.36 16.86
N PHE A 381 4.74 -7.48 17.88
CA PHE A 381 3.68 -6.52 18.20
C PHE A 381 3.62 -6.29 19.70
N PHE A 382 3.99 -5.08 20.13
CA PHE A 382 3.93 -4.66 21.54
C PHE A 382 2.66 -3.85 21.80
N PHE A 383 1.61 -4.48 22.34
CA PHE A 383 0.38 -3.78 22.71
C PHE A 383 0.66 -2.73 23.80
N LYS A 384 -0.10 -1.63 23.74
CA LYS A 384 -0.11 -0.59 24.76
C LYS A 384 -1.51 -0.01 24.92
N ARG A 385 -2.10 -0.20 26.09
CA ARG A 385 -3.48 0.23 26.35
C ARG A 385 -3.58 1.75 26.30
N GLY A 386 -4.58 2.27 25.59
CA GLY A 386 -4.77 3.70 25.44
C GLY A 386 -3.75 4.39 24.52
N GLU A 387 -2.96 3.65 23.72
CA GLU A 387 -2.23 4.21 22.57
C GLU A 387 -2.99 3.84 21.29
N ALA A 388 -3.48 4.82 20.51
CA ALA A 388 -4.43 4.60 19.41
C ALA A 388 -4.12 3.39 18.50
N ASP A 389 -2.90 3.28 17.97
CA ASP A 389 -2.55 2.20 17.03
C ASP A 389 -2.07 0.90 17.68
N ARG A 390 -1.75 0.94 18.98
CA ARG A 390 -1.18 -0.19 19.76
C ARG A 390 -2.14 -0.73 20.82
N GLY A 391 -3.22 -0.02 21.09
CA GLY A 391 -4.26 -0.37 22.05
C GLY A 391 -5.43 -1.09 21.41
N ASN A 392 -5.57 -1.08 20.08
CA ASN A 392 -6.63 -1.84 19.39
C ASN A 392 -6.08 -2.77 18.30
N SER A 393 -6.95 -3.65 17.81
CA SER A 393 -6.60 -4.71 16.86
C SER A 393 -6.50 -4.24 15.40
N LYS A 394 -6.93 -3.01 15.06
CA LYS A 394 -7.14 -2.56 13.66
C LYS A 394 -5.90 -2.70 12.77
N ARG A 395 -4.71 -2.45 13.33
CA ARG A 395 -3.42 -2.51 12.62
C ARG A 395 -2.58 -3.74 12.97
N PHE A 396 -3.12 -4.67 13.75
CA PHE A 396 -2.38 -5.83 14.24
C PHE A 396 -1.86 -6.71 13.10
N ILE A 397 -2.75 -7.14 12.20
CA ILE A 397 -2.38 -8.05 11.11
C ILE A 397 -1.49 -7.39 10.07
N SER A 398 -1.80 -6.16 9.66
CA SER A 398 -1.00 -5.45 8.67
C SER A 398 0.43 -5.20 9.16
N THR A 399 0.59 -4.90 10.44
CA THR A 399 1.88 -4.71 11.11
C THR A 399 2.72 -5.99 11.12
N LEU A 400 2.10 -7.12 11.44
CA LEU A 400 2.78 -8.42 11.39
C LEU A 400 3.14 -8.80 9.95
N THR A 401 2.22 -8.60 9.01
CA THR A 401 2.42 -8.93 7.59
C THR A 401 3.59 -8.15 7.01
N ARG A 402 3.64 -6.83 7.23
CA ARG A 402 4.72 -5.97 6.73
C ARG A 402 6.10 -6.44 7.22
N GLN A 403 6.22 -6.71 8.53
CA GLN A 403 7.45 -7.22 9.12
C GLN A 403 7.85 -8.60 8.55
N LEU A 404 6.88 -9.49 8.33
CA LEU A 404 7.15 -10.80 7.75
C LEU A 404 7.58 -10.72 6.28
N VAL A 405 7.00 -9.80 5.49
CA VAL A 405 7.41 -9.55 4.09
C VAL A 405 8.86 -9.04 4.03
N ASP A 406 9.23 -8.13 4.94
CA ASP A 406 10.60 -7.61 5.02
C ASP A 406 11.63 -8.72 5.36
N LYS A 407 11.22 -9.71 6.16
CA LYS A 407 12.08 -10.84 6.55
C LYS A 407 12.05 -12.01 5.58
N ASN A 408 10.95 -12.19 4.84
CA ASN A 408 10.78 -13.28 3.87
C ASN A 408 10.29 -12.71 2.54
N PRO A 409 11.20 -12.38 1.60
CA PRO A 409 10.85 -11.83 0.30
C PRO A 409 9.92 -12.71 -0.53
N GLY A 410 9.86 -14.02 -0.27
CA GLY A 410 8.93 -14.95 -0.92
C GLY A 410 7.46 -14.61 -0.66
N LEU A 411 7.15 -13.94 0.47
CA LEU A 411 5.80 -13.47 0.78
C LEU A 411 5.41 -12.22 -0.02
N LYS A 412 6.40 -11.48 -0.55
CA LYS A 412 6.17 -10.17 -1.18
C LYS A 412 5.18 -10.26 -2.32
N SER A 413 5.36 -11.22 -3.23
CA SER A 413 4.48 -11.38 -4.40
C SER A 413 3.04 -11.73 -4.02
N GLU A 414 2.86 -12.62 -3.03
CA GLU A 414 1.53 -13.06 -2.60
C GLU A 414 0.79 -11.98 -1.81
N VAL A 415 1.50 -11.26 -0.94
CA VAL A 415 0.94 -10.11 -0.21
C VAL A 415 0.63 -8.98 -1.18
N LEU A 416 1.50 -8.70 -2.16
CA LEU A 416 1.24 -7.68 -3.17
C LEU A 416 -0.04 -8.01 -3.95
N HIS A 417 -0.15 -9.25 -4.43
CA HIS A 417 -1.35 -9.71 -5.12
C HIS A 417 -2.60 -9.59 -4.23
N ALA A 418 -2.50 -9.85 -2.92
CA ALA A 418 -3.60 -9.66 -1.99
C ALA A 418 -4.01 -8.18 -1.84
N VAL A 419 -3.05 -7.26 -1.80
CA VAL A 419 -3.27 -5.80 -1.70
C VAL A 419 -3.79 -5.22 -3.03
N GLU A 420 -3.24 -5.64 -4.17
CA GLU A 420 -3.70 -5.23 -5.51
C GLU A 420 -5.14 -5.65 -5.77
N ASN A 421 -5.51 -6.85 -5.33
CA ASN A 421 -6.88 -7.33 -5.45
C ASN A 421 -7.84 -6.68 -4.44
N ASN A 422 -7.35 -5.99 -3.41
CA ASN A 422 -8.18 -5.40 -2.37
C ASN A 422 -7.50 -4.17 -1.75
N LEU A 423 -7.65 -3.01 -2.40
CA LEU A 423 -7.00 -1.76 -1.99
C LEU A 423 -7.42 -1.29 -0.59
N GLU A 424 -8.61 -1.69 -0.12
CA GLU A 424 -9.15 -1.36 1.20
C GLU A 424 -8.92 -2.45 2.24
N ILE A 425 -8.07 -3.46 1.98
CA ILE A 425 -7.84 -4.58 2.90
C ILE A 425 -7.53 -4.12 4.34
N MET A 426 -6.94 -2.94 4.49
CA MET A 426 -6.54 -2.29 5.73
C MET A 426 -7.70 -1.81 6.61
N THR A 427 -8.88 -1.52 6.03
CA THR A 427 -10.07 -1.09 6.76
C THR A 427 -11.04 -2.24 7.02
N ARG A 428 -10.74 -3.44 6.51
CA ARG A 428 -11.56 -4.64 6.68
C ARG A 428 -11.41 -5.25 8.07
N SER A 429 -12.34 -6.16 8.39
CA SER A 429 -12.31 -6.91 9.64
C SER A 429 -11.00 -7.69 9.81
N LEU A 430 -10.61 -7.90 11.07
CA LEU A 430 -9.38 -8.62 11.43
C LEU A 430 -9.29 -10.00 10.79
N ASN A 431 -10.42 -10.70 10.64
CA ASN A 431 -10.51 -12.00 9.96
C ASN A 431 -10.11 -11.91 8.49
N ILE A 432 -10.61 -10.92 7.77
CA ILE A 432 -10.33 -10.75 6.34
C ILE A 432 -8.86 -10.38 6.16
N GLN A 433 -8.37 -9.45 6.97
CA GLN A 433 -6.95 -9.09 7.00
C GLN A 433 -6.09 -10.34 7.23
N PHE A 434 -6.39 -11.13 8.28
CA PHE A 434 -5.63 -12.33 8.61
C PHE A 434 -5.63 -13.34 7.47
N GLU A 435 -6.79 -13.66 6.90
CA GLU A 435 -6.87 -14.64 5.82
C GLU A 435 -6.05 -14.23 4.59
N LYS A 436 -6.16 -12.96 4.19
CA LYS A 436 -5.64 -12.47 2.92
C LYS A 436 -4.20 -11.99 2.98
N LEU A 437 -3.81 -11.34 4.07
CA LEU A 437 -2.47 -10.76 4.23
C LEU A 437 -1.48 -11.75 4.88
N LEU A 438 -1.97 -12.65 5.73
CA LEU A 438 -1.10 -13.52 6.53
C LEU A 438 -1.26 -15.00 6.17
N TYR A 439 -2.45 -15.57 6.35
CA TYR A 439 -2.68 -17.02 6.22
C TYR A 439 -2.48 -17.54 4.79
N GLN A 440 -3.14 -16.95 3.79
CA GLN A 440 -3.02 -17.38 2.40
C GLN A 440 -1.59 -17.20 1.83
N PRO A 441 -0.90 -16.07 2.05
CA PRO A 441 0.48 -15.92 1.60
C PRO A 441 1.42 -16.94 2.23
N LEU A 442 1.30 -17.19 3.54
CA LEU A 442 2.15 -18.15 4.24
C LEU A 442 1.93 -19.58 3.73
N THR A 443 0.68 -20.02 3.48
CA THR A 443 0.42 -21.40 3.01
C THR A 443 0.95 -21.71 1.61
N LYS A 444 1.16 -20.69 0.78
CA LYS A 444 1.66 -20.83 -0.59
C LYS A 444 3.18 -20.85 -0.72
N LEU A 445 3.92 -20.60 0.36
CA LEU A 445 5.38 -20.70 0.33
C LEU A 445 5.81 -22.14 0.03
N HIS A 446 6.79 -22.28 -0.87
CA HIS A 446 7.40 -23.58 -1.17
C HIS A 446 8.26 -24.06 0.01
N PRO A 447 8.18 -25.35 0.41
CA PRO A 447 8.85 -25.88 1.60
C PRO A 447 10.37 -26.10 1.47
N ASP A 448 11.03 -25.46 0.50
CA ASP A 448 12.46 -25.70 0.22
C ASP A 448 13.34 -24.90 1.20
N GLN A 449 13.69 -25.58 2.30
CA GLN A 449 14.25 -25.06 3.56
C GLN A 449 13.21 -24.28 4.37
N THR A 450 12.68 -24.87 5.45
CA THR A 450 11.68 -24.23 6.32
C THR A 450 12.38 -23.40 7.41
N PRO A 451 12.66 -22.09 7.21
CA PRO A 451 13.19 -21.27 8.29
C PRO A 451 12.17 -21.24 9.43
N THR A 452 12.67 -21.39 10.66
CA THR A 452 11.85 -21.15 11.85
C THR A 452 11.57 -19.66 11.97
N ILE A 453 10.29 -19.30 11.99
CA ILE A 453 9.83 -17.92 12.13
C ILE A 453 9.11 -17.76 13.46
N ILE A 454 9.59 -16.83 14.27
CA ILE A 454 9.00 -16.54 15.58
C ILE A 454 8.26 -15.21 15.53
N ILE A 455 7.01 -15.22 15.96
CA ILE A 455 6.18 -14.02 16.18
C ILE A 455 6.13 -13.75 17.68
N ILE A 456 6.38 -12.51 18.08
CA ILE A 456 6.33 -12.08 19.48
C ILE A 456 5.20 -11.09 19.68
N ILE A 457 4.31 -11.39 20.62
CA ILE A 457 3.20 -10.54 21.00
C ILE A 457 3.33 -10.22 22.48
N ASP A 458 3.51 -8.95 22.81
CA ASP A 458 3.64 -8.51 24.19
C ASP A 458 2.35 -7.83 24.67
N ALA A 459 2.01 -8.08 25.93
CA ALA A 459 0.91 -7.47 26.66
C ALA A 459 -0.45 -7.60 25.95
N LEU A 460 -0.82 -8.81 25.50
CA LEU A 460 -2.09 -9.02 24.77
C LEU A 460 -3.30 -8.47 25.56
N ASP A 461 -3.29 -8.54 26.89
CA ASP A 461 -4.33 -7.97 27.77
C ASP A 461 -4.52 -6.45 27.64
N GLU A 462 -3.58 -5.75 27.00
CA GLU A 462 -3.67 -4.32 26.72
C GLU A 462 -4.41 -3.99 25.41
N CYS A 463 -4.90 -5.01 24.69
CA CYS A 463 -5.80 -4.81 23.55
C CYS A 463 -7.23 -4.51 24.02
N ASP A 464 -7.82 -3.46 23.46
CA ASP A 464 -9.19 -3.05 23.69
C ASP A 464 -10.19 -4.07 23.09
N GLY A 465 -11.23 -4.37 23.85
CA GLY A 465 -12.36 -5.20 23.42
C GLY A 465 -12.17 -6.71 23.66
N ASP A 466 -12.97 -7.27 24.59
CA ASP A 466 -12.98 -8.70 24.91
C ASP A 466 -13.25 -9.61 23.70
N GLN A 467 -14.03 -9.13 22.72
CA GLN A 467 -14.32 -9.87 21.49
C GLN A 467 -13.10 -9.96 20.58
N ASP A 468 -12.34 -8.87 20.46
CA ASP A 468 -11.13 -8.81 19.65
C ASP A 468 -10.01 -9.68 20.25
N LEU A 469 -9.87 -9.69 21.58
CA LEU A 469 -8.96 -10.58 22.30
C LEU A 469 -9.21 -12.07 21.95
N LYS A 470 -10.46 -12.50 22.03
CA LYS A 470 -10.86 -13.87 21.67
C LYS A 470 -10.61 -14.15 20.19
N LEU A 471 -10.87 -13.18 19.32
CA LEU A 471 -10.65 -13.31 17.89
C LEU A 471 -9.17 -13.48 17.56
N ILE A 472 -8.30 -12.63 18.11
CA ILE A 472 -6.85 -12.69 17.94
C ILE A 472 -6.33 -14.07 18.34
N LEU A 473 -6.70 -14.58 19.52
CA LEU A 473 -6.27 -15.91 19.97
C LEU A 473 -6.70 -17.02 19.00
N ASN A 474 -7.95 -17.01 18.56
CA ASN A 474 -8.45 -17.99 17.58
C ASN A 474 -7.69 -17.94 16.25
N LEU A 475 -7.35 -16.74 15.78
CA LEU A 475 -6.56 -16.54 14.55
C LEU A 475 -5.11 -17.01 14.73
N LEU A 476 -4.49 -16.74 15.89
CA LEU A 476 -3.14 -17.22 16.18
C LEU A 476 -3.07 -18.75 16.20
N PHE A 477 -4.00 -19.44 16.86
CA PHE A 477 -4.06 -20.91 16.81
C PHE A 477 -4.32 -21.45 15.40
N LYS A 478 -5.00 -20.69 14.53
CA LYS A 478 -5.18 -21.09 13.13
C LYS A 478 -3.85 -21.15 12.36
N LEU A 479 -2.84 -20.36 12.74
CA LEU A 479 -1.51 -20.40 12.10
C LEU A 479 -0.79 -21.74 12.28
N GLU A 480 -1.14 -22.53 13.31
CA GLU A 480 -0.61 -23.87 13.53
C GLU A 480 -0.80 -24.80 12.32
N LYS A 481 -1.85 -24.58 11.52
CA LYS A 481 -2.20 -25.42 10.36
C LYS A 481 -1.24 -25.23 9.17
N ILE A 482 -0.39 -24.21 9.22
CA ILE A 482 0.53 -23.85 8.14
C ILE A 482 1.75 -24.77 8.21
N LYS A 483 2.00 -25.52 7.13
CA LYS A 483 3.11 -26.50 7.03
C LYS A 483 4.27 -26.03 6.15
N SER A 484 4.09 -24.94 5.42
CA SER A 484 5.07 -24.36 4.50
C SER A 484 6.23 -23.67 5.23
N VAL A 485 6.04 -23.27 6.48
CA VAL A 485 7.04 -22.62 7.33
C VAL A 485 6.91 -23.11 8.78
N HIS A 486 8.01 -23.18 9.53
CA HIS A 486 7.96 -23.54 10.95
C HIS A 486 7.68 -22.30 11.81
N LEU A 487 6.40 -22.02 12.04
CA LEU A 487 5.95 -20.86 12.81
C LEU A 487 5.84 -21.18 14.30
N ARG A 488 6.23 -20.21 15.15
CA ARG A 488 6.02 -20.25 16.60
C ARG A 488 5.59 -18.88 17.13
N VAL A 489 4.77 -18.85 18.18
CA VAL A 489 4.28 -17.61 18.79
C VAL A 489 4.70 -17.53 20.26
N PHE A 490 5.44 -16.49 20.63
CA PHE A 490 5.71 -16.15 22.03
C PHE A 490 4.78 -15.02 22.44
N LEU A 491 3.99 -15.24 23.48
CA LEU A 491 2.92 -14.33 23.89
C LEU A 491 3.03 -14.01 25.37
N THR A 492 2.92 -12.74 25.73
CA THR A 492 2.79 -12.32 27.13
C THR A 492 1.43 -11.71 27.42
N SER A 493 0.87 -11.98 28.61
CA SER A 493 -0.32 -11.28 29.07
C SER A 493 -0.56 -11.38 30.59
N ARG A 494 -1.51 -10.61 31.11
CA ARG A 494 -2.20 -10.92 32.38
C ARG A 494 -3.15 -12.12 32.17
N PRO A 495 -3.43 -12.93 33.21
CA PRO A 495 -4.35 -14.06 33.14
C PRO A 495 -5.83 -13.61 33.25
N GLU A 496 -6.24 -12.65 32.42
CA GLU A 496 -7.62 -12.16 32.40
C GLU A 496 -8.58 -13.21 31.83
N LEU A 497 -9.87 -13.11 32.20
CA LEU A 497 -10.87 -14.13 31.85
C LEU A 497 -10.93 -14.42 30.34
N PRO A 498 -11.02 -13.43 29.42
CA PRO A 498 -11.09 -13.71 27.98
C PRO A 498 -9.89 -14.51 27.46
N ILE A 499 -8.69 -14.20 27.96
CA ILE A 499 -7.44 -14.85 27.57
C ILE A 499 -7.38 -16.28 28.12
N ARG A 500 -7.72 -16.46 29.40
CA ARG A 500 -7.76 -17.80 30.03
C ARG A 500 -8.74 -18.73 29.33
N TYR A 501 -9.92 -18.24 28.92
CA TYR A 501 -10.86 -19.04 28.14
C TYR A 501 -10.29 -19.38 26.76
N GLY A 502 -9.72 -18.40 26.05
CA GLY A 502 -9.10 -18.64 24.74
C GLY A 502 -7.99 -19.70 24.77
N PHE A 503 -7.14 -19.72 25.80
CA PHE A 503 -6.13 -20.78 25.94
C PHE A 503 -6.71 -22.12 26.42
N LYS A 504 -7.78 -22.13 27.23
CA LYS A 504 -8.44 -23.39 27.62
C LYS A 504 -9.07 -24.13 26.45
N ASP A 505 -9.58 -23.39 25.47
CA ASP A 505 -10.24 -23.96 24.29
C ASP A 505 -9.25 -24.59 23.30
N HIS A 506 -7.93 -24.32 23.44
CA HIS A 506 -6.88 -24.78 22.53
C HIS A 506 -5.72 -25.44 23.28
N GLN A 507 -5.46 -26.73 23.03
CA GLN A 507 -4.49 -27.51 23.83
C GLN A 507 -3.01 -27.34 23.41
N ASN A 508 -2.71 -26.75 22.25
CA ASN A 508 -1.34 -26.67 21.73
C ASN A 508 -0.58 -25.41 22.21
N HIS A 509 -0.47 -25.25 23.52
CA HIS A 509 0.31 -24.17 24.12
C HIS A 509 1.08 -24.65 25.35
N ARG A 510 2.12 -23.90 25.71
CA ARG A 510 2.86 -24.05 26.97
C ARG A 510 2.62 -22.81 27.83
N ASP A 511 2.17 -23.02 29.05
CA ASP A 511 1.94 -21.98 30.04
C ASP A 511 3.12 -21.86 31.02
N LEU A 512 3.46 -20.62 31.37
CA LEU A 512 4.37 -20.33 32.48
C LEU A 512 3.87 -19.08 33.22
N ILE A 513 3.63 -19.22 34.52
CA ILE A 513 3.13 -18.14 35.39
C ILE A 513 4.30 -17.57 36.20
N LEU A 514 4.62 -16.29 35.99
CA LEU A 514 5.81 -15.65 36.59
C LEU A 514 5.78 -15.60 38.12
N GLN A 515 4.61 -15.51 38.74
CA GLN A 515 4.51 -15.47 40.22
C GLN A 515 4.68 -16.86 40.86
N GLU A 516 4.59 -17.94 40.08
CA GLU A 516 4.74 -19.31 40.58
C GLU A 516 6.19 -19.80 40.49
N LEU A 517 7.10 -18.96 39.98
CA LEU A 517 8.53 -19.25 40.02
C LEU A 517 9.02 -19.35 41.48
N PRO A 518 10.03 -20.19 41.76
CA PRO A 518 10.54 -20.35 43.12
C PRO A 518 10.94 -19.00 43.72
N LYS A 519 10.52 -18.73 44.96
CA LYS A 519 10.79 -17.46 45.64
C LYS A 519 12.28 -17.11 45.66
N SER A 520 13.15 -18.11 45.80
CA SER A 520 14.61 -17.94 45.77
C SER A 520 15.13 -17.40 44.43
N VAL A 521 14.52 -17.79 43.30
CA VAL A 521 14.88 -17.30 41.96
C VAL A 521 14.45 -15.85 41.80
N ILE A 522 13.23 -15.51 42.22
CA ILE A 522 12.72 -14.13 42.18
C ILE A 522 13.57 -13.22 43.07
N GLU A 523 13.89 -13.67 44.27
CA GLU A 523 14.75 -12.94 45.21
C GLU A 523 16.15 -12.67 44.63
N HIS A 524 16.77 -13.70 44.04
CA HIS A 524 18.08 -13.56 43.40
C HIS A 524 18.06 -12.54 42.25
N ASP A 525 17.10 -12.66 41.33
CA ASP A 525 17.00 -11.75 40.18
C ASP A 525 16.73 -10.29 40.62
N ILE A 526 15.89 -10.08 41.65
CA ILE A 526 15.63 -8.75 42.21
C ILE A 526 16.87 -8.17 42.89
N ARG A 527 17.63 -8.99 43.64
CA ARG A 527 18.89 -8.59 44.27
C ARG A 527 19.90 -8.10 43.22
N LEU A 528 20.13 -8.88 42.17
CA LEU A 528 21.01 -8.49 41.07
C LEU A 528 20.54 -7.20 40.39
N PHE A 529 19.23 -7.02 40.25
CA PHE A 529 18.66 -5.79 39.70
C PHE A 529 18.98 -4.56 40.57
N PHE A 530 18.77 -4.64 41.89
CA PHE A 530 19.11 -3.55 42.81
C PHE A 530 20.61 -3.27 42.81
N GLU A 531 21.46 -4.31 42.90
CA GLU A 531 22.91 -4.16 42.89
C GLU A 531 23.37 -3.44 41.62
N SER A 532 22.90 -3.87 40.45
CA SER A 532 23.28 -3.25 39.17
C SER A 532 22.81 -1.79 39.06
N LYS A 533 21.53 -1.51 39.34
CA LYS A 533 20.95 -0.17 39.16
C LYS A 533 21.43 0.82 40.24
N LEU A 534 21.57 0.40 41.50
CA LEU A 534 22.10 1.25 42.57
C LEU A 534 23.60 1.48 42.37
N LEU A 535 24.38 0.51 41.88
CA LEU A 535 25.78 0.74 41.49
C LEU A 535 25.89 1.78 40.35
N ALA A 536 24.98 1.73 39.37
CA ALA A 536 24.94 2.75 38.32
C ALA A 536 24.66 4.15 38.88
N ILE A 537 23.71 4.27 39.82
CA ILE A 537 23.42 5.54 40.51
C ILE A 537 24.62 6.00 41.35
N GLN A 538 25.26 5.10 42.09
CA GLN A 538 26.46 5.39 42.88
C GLN A 538 27.56 6.00 42.02
N LYS A 539 27.82 5.40 40.85
CA LYS A 539 28.83 5.87 39.89
C LYS A 539 28.44 7.21 39.25
N GLU A 540 27.20 7.34 38.77
CA GLU A 540 26.72 8.58 38.14
C GLU A 540 26.74 9.75 39.12
N ARG A 541 26.42 9.50 40.39
CA ARG A 541 26.29 10.52 41.44
C ARG A 541 27.53 10.69 42.32
N SER A 542 28.60 9.92 42.06
CA SER A 542 29.85 9.94 42.84
C SER A 542 29.63 9.76 44.36
N LEU A 543 28.77 8.81 44.73
CA LEU A 543 28.46 8.50 46.13
C LEU A 543 29.57 7.65 46.77
N SER A 544 29.51 7.47 48.09
CA SER A 544 30.45 6.61 48.84
C SER A 544 30.49 5.19 48.24
N PRO A 545 31.68 4.56 48.13
CA PRO A 545 31.82 3.16 47.69
C PRO A 545 31.00 2.16 48.51
N ASP A 546 30.74 2.48 49.78
CA ASP A 546 29.95 1.63 50.69
C ASP A 546 28.44 1.84 50.55
N TRP A 547 27.99 2.86 49.80
CA TRP A 547 26.57 3.11 49.56
C TRP A 547 26.00 2.14 48.52
N PRO A 548 24.79 1.58 48.70
CA PRO A 548 23.87 1.78 49.83
C PRO A 548 24.11 0.84 51.03
N GLY A 549 25.01 -0.13 50.91
CA GLY A 549 25.28 -1.18 51.89
C GLY A 549 24.39 -2.41 51.72
N SER A 550 24.94 -3.61 51.98
CA SER A 550 24.24 -4.89 51.77
C SER A 550 22.95 -5.01 52.58
N GLU A 551 22.93 -4.52 53.83
CA GLU A 551 21.74 -4.56 54.68
C GLU A 551 20.56 -3.76 54.07
N LYS A 552 20.81 -2.59 53.48
CA LYS A 552 19.77 -1.80 52.81
C LYS A 552 19.28 -2.50 51.55
N ILE A 553 20.16 -3.16 50.80
CA ILE A 553 19.78 -3.95 49.62
C ILE A 553 18.85 -5.11 50.02
N GLU A 554 19.19 -5.87 51.05
CA GLU A 554 18.33 -6.99 51.51
C GLU A 554 16.95 -6.52 51.96
N LYS A 555 16.85 -5.36 52.64
CA LYS A 555 15.56 -4.76 52.98
C LYS A 555 14.75 -4.42 51.72
N LEU A 556 15.37 -3.80 50.71
CA LEU A 556 14.71 -3.48 49.45
C LEU A 556 14.26 -4.74 48.69
N VAL A 557 15.09 -5.79 48.67
CA VAL A 557 14.74 -7.08 48.06
C VAL A 557 13.52 -7.69 48.73
N ALA A 558 13.50 -7.73 50.08
CA ALA A 558 12.37 -8.23 50.83
C ALA A 558 11.07 -7.45 50.56
N MET A 559 11.19 -6.12 50.38
CA MET A 559 10.05 -5.25 50.06
C MET A 559 9.55 -5.43 48.62
N ALA A 560 10.45 -5.73 47.70
CA ALA A 560 10.16 -5.85 46.28
C ALA A 560 9.53 -7.19 45.88
N ILE A 561 9.74 -8.28 46.62
CA ILE A 561 9.19 -9.59 46.23
C ILE A 561 7.65 -9.58 46.25
N PRO A 562 6.97 -10.07 45.19
CA PRO A 562 7.49 -10.62 43.92
C PRO A 562 7.53 -9.61 42.74
N LEU A 563 7.33 -8.32 43.00
CA LEU A 563 7.12 -7.23 42.04
C LEU A 563 8.43 -6.54 41.60
N PHE A 564 8.91 -6.87 40.40
CA PHE A 564 10.02 -6.15 39.75
C PHE A 564 9.75 -4.66 39.53
N ILE A 565 8.48 -4.30 39.34
CA ILE A 565 8.08 -2.90 39.20
C ILE A 565 8.42 -2.07 40.43
N PHE A 566 8.34 -2.66 41.62
CA PHE A 566 8.77 -1.99 42.84
C PHE A 566 10.25 -1.62 42.73
N ALA A 567 11.10 -2.61 42.42
CA ALA A 567 12.54 -2.40 42.31
C ALA A 567 12.90 -1.36 41.25
N ALA A 568 12.29 -1.46 40.06
CA ALA A 568 12.54 -0.51 38.97
C ALA A 568 12.08 0.91 39.31
N THR A 569 10.88 1.05 39.90
CA THR A 569 10.32 2.37 40.24
C THR A 569 11.13 3.03 41.35
N ILE A 570 11.52 2.28 42.39
CA ILE A 570 12.36 2.78 43.48
C ILE A 570 13.76 3.17 42.99
N CYS A 571 14.39 2.37 42.13
CA CYS A 571 15.69 2.76 41.56
C CYS A 571 15.59 4.06 40.76
N ARG A 572 14.52 4.23 39.95
CA ARG A 572 14.28 5.49 39.22
C ARG A 572 14.08 6.66 40.17
N PHE A 573 13.23 6.48 41.19
CA PHE A 573 12.97 7.47 42.23
C PHE A 573 14.25 7.87 42.97
N VAL A 574 15.04 6.92 43.47
CA VAL A 574 16.31 7.19 44.16
C VAL A 574 17.32 7.89 43.22
N GLY A 575 17.30 7.55 41.93
CA GLY A 575 18.21 8.10 40.93
C GLY A 575 17.95 9.54 40.47
N GLU A 576 16.72 10.09 40.63
CA GLU A 576 16.36 11.38 40.01
C GLU A 576 17.28 12.53 40.43
N ARG A 577 17.71 13.33 39.44
CA ARG A 577 18.82 14.29 39.58
C ARG A 577 18.62 15.37 40.64
N LYS A 578 17.37 15.79 40.84
CA LYS A 578 16.97 16.90 41.71
C LYS A 578 17.21 16.63 43.20
N TRP A 579 17.26 15.36 43.61
CA TRP A 579 17.27 14.96 45.02
C TRP A 579 18.52 14.15 45.37
N ARG A 580 18.85 14.07 46.67
CA ARG A 580 19.96 13.23 47.17
C ARG A 580 19.53 11.77 47.29
N PRO A 581 20.22 10.82 46.62
CA PRO A 581 19.86 9.41 46.65
C PRO A 581 19.78 8.81 48.06
N GLU A 582 20.70 9.21 48.96
CA GLU A 582 20.78 8.68 50.33
C GLU A 582 19.51 8.99 51.13
N GLN A 583 19.04 10.24 51.07
CA GLN A 583 17.85 10.69 51.79
C GLN A 583 16.57 10.05 51.25
N ARG A 584 16.47 9.87 49.92
CA ARG A 584 15.30 9.20 49.33
C ARG A 584 15.25 7.73 49.68
N LEU A 585 16.40 7.07 49.65
CA LEU A 585 16.50 5.66 50.01
C LEU A 585 16.10 5.44 51.48
N GLU A 586 16.53 6.32 52.38
CA GLU A 586 16.12 6.28 53.79
C GLU A 586 14.61 6.50 53.95
N LYS A 587 14.03 7.51 53.29
CA LYS A 587 12.57 7.73 53.31
C LYS A 587 11.76 6.49 52.90
N ILE A 588 12.23 5.76 51.88
CA ILE A 588 11.55 4.53 51.42
C ILE A 588 11.62 3.44 52.49
N ILE A 589 12.81 3.21 53.04
CA ILE A 589 13.04 2.18 54.08
C ILE A 589 12.23 2.52 55.34
N ASP A 590 12.19 3.79 55.74
CA ASP A 590 11.44 4.24 56.91
C ASP A 590 9.93 4.14 56.70
N SER A 591 9.42 4.53 55.52
CA SER A 591 7.99 4.46 55.18
C SER A 591 7.44 3.03 55.15
N ALA A 592 8.29 2.04 54.87
CA ALA A 592 7.91 0.63 54.78
C ALA A 592 7.77 -0.09 56.13
N SER A 593 8.16 0.58 57.23
CA SER A 593 7.89 0.10 58.59
C SER A 593 6.42 0.19 59.00
N VAL A 594 5.59 0.91 58.21
CA VAL A 594 4.14 0.99 58.36
C VAL A 594 3.51 -0.05 57.42
N SER A 595 3.06 -1.16 57.99
CA SER A 595 2.51 -2.31 57.26
C SER A 595 1.27 -1.93 56.42
N SER A 596 1.43 -1.70 55.11
CA SER A 596 0.29 -1.72 54.18
C SER A 596 0.11 -3.14 53.63
N GLU A 597 -1.06 -3.74 53.83
CA GLU A 597 -1.43 -5.05 53.26
C GLU A 597 -1.46 -5.03 51.72
N ASP A 598 -1.53 -3.85 51.10
CA ASP A 598 -1.57 -3.64 49.65
C ASP A 598 -0.15 -3.51 49.04
N GLU A 599 0.17 -4.40 48.10
CA GLU A 599 1.47 -4.44 47.40
C GLU A 599 1.72 -3.23 46.48
N MET A 600 0.67 -2.66 45.88
CA MET A 600 0.79 -1.49 45.01
C MET A 600 0.94 -0.19 45.82
N ALA A 601 0.27 -0.12 46.98
CA ALA A 601 0.45 0.98 47.91
C ALA A 601 1.91 1.10 48.37
N ARG A 602 2.59 -0.02 48.64
CA ARG A 602 4.03 -0.03 48.96
C ARG A 602 4.88 0.62 47.87
N THR A 603 4.52 0.43 46.60
CA THR A 603 5.28 0.96 45.46
C THR A 603 5.06 2.46 45.26
N TYR A 604 3.80 2.90 45.28
CA TYR A 604 3.45 4.24 44.80
C TYR A 604 3.25 5.28 45.91
N THR A 605 2.86 4.87 47.12
CA THR A 605 2.64 5.81 48.24
C THR A 605 3.88 6.66 48.56
N PRO A 606 5.12 6.10 48.59
CA PRO A 606 6.32 6.90 48.85
C PRO A 606 6.57 7.98 47.77
N ILE A 607 6.13 7.72 46.53
CA ILE A 607 6.28 8.64 45.40
C ILE A 607 5.23 9.74 45.48
N LEU A 608 3.98 9.36 45.73
CA LEU A 608 2.84 10.28 45.84
C LEU A 608 2.96 11.20 47.07
N SER A 609 3.41 10.68 48.21
CA SER A 609 3.59 11.46 49.44
C SER A 609 4.61 12.60 49.32
N GLN A 610 5.50 12.56 48.31
CA GLN A 610 6.41 13.66 48.03
C GLN A 610 5.67 14.95 47.64
N LEU A 611 4.53 14.85 46.97
CA LEU A 611 3.71 16.02 46.64
C LEU A 611 3.21 16.73 47.91
N LEU A 612 2.93 15.98 48.96
CA LEU A 612 2.33 16.51 50.20
C LEU A 612 3.37 16.88 51.25
N ALA A 613 4.67 16.71 50.96
CA ALA A 613 5.72 16.90 51.94
C ALA A 613 5.83 18.37 52.37
N GLY A 614 5.43 18.65 53.62
CA GLY A 614 5.47 20.00 54.19
C GLY A 614 4.25 20.86 53.87
N ALA A 615 3.24 20.31 53.20
CA ALA A 615 1.97 21.00 52.93
C ALA A 615 1.05 20.98 54.16
N ASN A 616 0.33 22.07 54.39
CA ASN A 616 -0.76 22.09 55.37
C ASN A 616 -2.03 21.40 54.81
N GLU A 617 -3.11 21.31 55.60
CA GLU A 617 -4.34 20.63 55.17
C GLU A 617 -5.00 21.26 53.93
N GLU A 618 -4.97 22.59 53.81
CA GLU A 618 -5.57 23.33 52.70
C GLU A 618 -4.73 23.18 51.42
N GLU A 619 -3.42 23.32 51.53
CA GLU A 619 -2.45 23.07 50.46
C GLU A 619 -2.52 21.62 49.98
N THR A 620 -2.67 20.66 50.89
CA THR A 620 -2.84 19.24 50.56
C THR A 620 -4.08 19.02 49.70
N HIS A 621 -5.22 19.60 50.07
CA HIS A 621 -6.44 19.50 49.27
C HIS A 621 -6.28 20.11 47.88
N GLN A 622 -5.59 21.25 47.78
CA GLN A 622 -5.33 21.91 46.50
C GLN A 622 -4.42 21.08 45.61
N LEU A 623 -3.31 20.55 46.15
CA LEU A 623 -2.36 19.73 45.41
C LEU A 623 -2.98 18.42 44.92
N VAL A 624 -3.84 17.79 45.72
CA VAL A 624 -4.58 16.58 45.30
C VAL A 624 -5.56 16.91 44.17
N LYS A 625 -6.26 18.05 44.22
CA LYS A 625 -7.14 18.47 43.12
C LYS A 625 -6.36 18.74 41.82
N GLU A 626 -5.24 19.45 41.91
CA GLU A 626 -4.37 19.70 40.75
C GLU A 626 -3.79 18.40 40.19
N PHE A 627 -3.38 17.48 41.07
CA PHE A 627 -2.93 16.15 40.66
C PHE A 627 -4.03 15.38 39.92
N GLN A 628 -5.24 15.34 40.47
CA GLN A 628 -6.38 14.68 39.83
C GLN A 628 -6.74 15.33 38.49
N HIS A 629 -6.53 16.64 38.35
CA HIS A 629 -6.78 17.36 37.11
C HIS A 629 -5.73 17.06 36.04
N ILE A 630 -4.44 17.05 36.40
CA ILE A 630 -3.33 16.84 35.45
C ILE A 630 -3.06 15.34 35.26
N ILE A 631 -2.63 14.65 36.31
CA ILE A 631 -2.29 13.22 36.25
C ILE A 631 -3.53 12.38 35.99
N GLY A 632 -4.65 12.70 36.65
CA GLY A 632 -5.90 11.99 36.41
C GLY A 632 -6.35 12.08 34.95
N THR A 633 -6.11 13.22 34.28
CA THR A 633 -6.30 13.32 32.83
C THR A 633 -5.32 12.43 32.08
N ILE A 634 -4.01 12.56 32.32
CA ILE A 634 -2.97 11.79 31.62
C ILE A 634 -3.23 10.28 31.66
N ILE A 635 -3.65 9.75 32.81
CA ILE A 635 -3.85 8.29 32.96
C ILE A 635 -5.14 7.77 32.29
N LEU A 636 -6.04 8.65 31.86
CA LEU A 636 -7.33 8.31 31.25
C LEU A 636 -7.49 8.81 29.82
N LEU A 637 -6.49 9.49 29.25
CA LEU A 637 -6.47 9.83 27.83
C LEU A 637 -6.53 8.56 26.97
N ALA A 638 -7.34 8.58 25.91
CA ALA A 638 -7.47 7.50 24.93
C ALA A 638 -6.26 7.39 23.98
N SER A 639 -5.42 8.43 23.96
CA SER A 639 -4.12 8.50 23.28
C SER A 639 -3.22 9.48 24.04
N PRO A 640 -1.93 9.17 24.30
CA PRO A 640 -1.02 10.08 24.98
C PRO A 640 -0.89 11.41 24.24
N LEU A 641 -0.83 12.50 25.00
CA LEU A 641 -0.69 13.86 24.47
C LEU A 641 0.64 14.49 24.90
N SER A 642 1.13 15.41 24.09
CA SER A 642 2.29 16.25 24.42
C SER A 642 1.95 17.25 25.53
N LEU A 643 2.95 17.85 26.17
CA LEU A 643 2.71 18.84 27.22
C LEU A 643 1.98 20.06 26.66
N ASN A 644 2.35 20.50 25.44
CA ASN A 644 1.69 21.61 24.76
C ASN A 644 0.22 21.26 24.45
N THR A 645 -0.04 20.08 23.90
CA THR A 645 -1.40 19.63 23.58
C THR A 645 -2.25 19.43 24.84
N LEU A 646 -1.68 18.87 25.90
CA LEU A 646 -2.35 18.69 27.17
C LEU A 646 -2.74 20.05 27.77
N SER A 647 -1.81 21.01 27.80
CA SER A 647 -2.06 22.38 28.29
C SER A 647 -3.25 23.04 27.61
N LEU A 648 -3.34 22.92 26.28
CA LEU A 648 -4.46 23.44 25.49
C LEU A 648 -5.79 22.71 25.80
N LEU A 649 -5.74 21.38 25.92
CA LEU A 649 -6.93 20.58 26.18
C LEU A 649 -7.53 20.90 27.55
N ILE A 650 -6.74 20.83 28.63
CA ILE A 650 -7.25 21.04 29.99
C ILE A 650 -7.31 22.52 30.41
N GLU A 651 -6.77 23.45 29.60
CA GLU A 651 -6.64 24.88 29.93
C GLU A 651 -5.86 25.12 31.23
N PHE A 652 -4.69 24.50 31.33
CA PHE A 652 -3.80 24.66 32.48
C PHE A 652 -2.42 25.16 32.01
N PRO A 653 -1.80 26.15 32.67
CA PRO A 653 -0.53 26.72 32.21
C PRO A 653 0.54 25.66 32.05
N LEU A 654 1.25 25.69 30.92
CA LEU A 654 2.29 24.71 30.58
C LEU A 654 3.36 24.59 31.67
N ASP A 655 3.82 25.72 32.20
CA ASP A 655 4.83 25.75 33.26
C ASP A 655 4.33 25.06 34.54
N ASP A 656 3.05 25.26 34.89
CA ASP A 656 2.47 24.65 36.07
C ASP A 656 2.27 23.15 35.88
N ILE A 657 1.83 22.70 34.69
CA ILE A 657 1.79 21.27 34.35
C ILE A 657 3.19 20.68 34.51
N ASN A 658 4.20 21.27 33.88
CA ASN A 658 5.57 20.77 33.92
C ASN A 658 6.10 20.71 35.36
N ASN A 659 5.88 21.77 36.15
CA ASN A 659 6.26 21.83 37.56
C ASN A 659 5.59 20.75 38.42
N ARG A 660 4.34 20.37 38.12
CA ARG A 660 3.66 19.27 38.83
C ARG A 660 4.18 17.90 38.40
N LEU A 661 4.52 17.73 37.11
CA LEU A 661 5.03 16.48 36.56
C LEU A 661 6.47 16.17 36.98
N ASP A 662 7.27 17.19 37.26
CA ASP A 662 8.68 17.14 37.71
C ASP A 662 8.96 16.10 38.82
N GLY A 663 7.97 15.83 39.69
CA GLY A 663 8.09 14.86 40.80
C GLY A 663 7.82 13.40 40.41
N PHE A 664 7.41 13.14 39.16
CA PHE A 664 6.81 11.87 38.74
C PHE A 664 7.58 11.15 37.64
N HIS A 665 8.82 11.52 37.35
CA HIS A 665 9.67 10.81 36.36
C HIS A 665 9.87 9.31 36.68
N SER A 666 9.72 8.91 37.93
CA SER A 666 9.75 7.50 38.34
C SER A 666 8.56 6.66 37.83
N VAL A 667 7.41 7.31 37.55
CA VAL A 667 6.15 6.65 37.14
C VAL A 667 5.62 7.13 35.78
N LEU A 668 6.09 8.28 35.28
CA LEU A 668 5.76 8.86 34.00
C LEU A 668 7.01 9.06 33.14
N SER A 669 6.91 8.75 31.86
CA SER A 669 7.87 9.16 30.83
C SER A 669 7.52 10.57 30.40
N ILE A 670 8.27 11.54 30.93
CA ILE A 670 8.11 12.97 30.63
C ILE A 670 9.28 13.38 29.73
N PRO A 671 9.05 13.64 28.44
CA PRO A 671 10.09 14.02 27.50
C PRO A 671 10.59 15.45 27.72
N VAL A 672 11.83 15.73 27.30
CA VAL A 672 12.40 17.09 27.29
C VAL A 672 11.79 17.93 26.16
N ASP A 673 11.45 17.29 25.04
CA ASP A 673 10.71 17.91 23.95
C ASP A 673 9.22 17.98 24.32
N PHE A 674 8.68 19.19 24.38
CA PHE A 674 7.29 19.45 24.77
C PHE A 674 6.27 19.06 23.68
N GLU A 675 6.73 18.74 22.47
CA GLU A 675 5.91 18.15 21.41
C GLU A 675 5.83 16.62 21.50
N ALA A 676 6.72 15.98 22.25
CA ALA A 676 6.66 14.55 22.49
C ALA A 676 5.62 14.22 23.58
N PRO A 677 4.88 13.10 23.47
CA PRO A 677 3.80 12.80 24.40
C PRO A 677 4.28 12.26 25.75
N VAL A 678 3.58 12.67 26.81
CA VAL A 678 3.75 12.16 28.17
C VAL A 678 3.07 10.79 28.29
N ARG A 679 3.78 9.81 28.83
CA ARG A 679 3.26 8.44 28.94
C ARG A 679 3.37 7.91 30.36
N ILE A 680 2.45 7.05 30.74
CA ILE A 680 2.59 6.24 31.96
C ILE A 680 3.66 5.17 31.69
N LEU A 681 4.59 4.98 32.63
CA LEU A 681 5.62 3.93 32.48
C LEU A 681 5.04 2.54 32.65
N HIS A 682 4.04 2.39 33.52
CA HIS A 682 3.42 1.11 33.84
C HIS A 682 1.93 1.24 34.17
N LEU A 683 1.10 0.40 33.55
CA LEU A 683 -0.36 0.41 33.74
C LEU A 683 -0.81 0.20 35.20
N SER A 684 -0.01 -0.49 36.03
CA SER A 684 -0.31 -0.64 37.46
C SER A 684 -0.36 0.69 38.23
N PHE A 685 0.31 1.74 37.75
CA PHE A 685 0.20 3.08 38.34
C PHE A 685 -1.21 3.65 38.13
N ARG A 686 -1.75 3.51 36.92
CA ARG A 686 -3.16 3.85 36.63
C ARG A 686 -4.09 3.02 37.52
N ASP A 687 -3.91 1.70 37.54
CA ASP A 687 -4.76 0.78 38.29
C ASP A 687 -4.81 1.17 39.79
N TYR A 688 -3.67 1.55 40.38
CA TYR A 688 -3.59 2.01 41.77
C TYR A 688 -4.28 3.35 42.02
N LEU A 689 -4.13 4.32 41.10
CA LEU A 689 -4.80 5.62 41.23
C LEU A 689 -6.33 5.52 41.10
N LEU A 690 -6.84 4.48 40.44
CA LEU A 690 -8.28 4.21 40.34
C LEU A 690 -8.84 3.44 41.56
N ASP A 691 -7.99 2.98 42.48
CA ASP A 691 -8.45 2.37 43.74
C ASP A 691 -8.87 3.45 44.74
N LYS A 692 -10.08 3.34 45.30
CA LYS A 692 -10.62 4.24 46.33
C LYS A 692 -9.79 4.29 47.61
N LYS A 693 -8.95 3.27 47.86
CA LYS A 693 -8.01 3.24 48.98
C LYS A 693 -6.82 4.18 48.79
N CYS A 694 -6.55 4.62 47.56
CA CYS A 694 -5.45 5.54 47.27
C CYS A 694 -5.76 6.94 47.81
N PRO A 695 -4.84 7.59 48.55
CA PRO A 695 -5.03 8.98 48.99
C PRO A 695 -5.18 9.98 47.83
N PHE A 696 -4.62 9.64 46.66
CA PHE A 696 -4.70 10.40 45.42
C PHE A 696 -5.73 9.82 44.44
N TYR A 697 -6.75 9.12 44.97
CA TYR A 697 -7.78 8.47 44.17
C TYR A 697 -8.31 9.38 43.06
N VAL A 698 -8.28 8.87 41.84
CA VAL A 698 -8.82 9.51 40.64
C VAL A 698 -10.17 8.86 40.35
N PRO A 699 -11.29 9.58 40.54
CA PRO A 699 -12.60 9.06 40.20
C PRO A 699 -12.71 8.90 38.68
N GLU A 700 -12.65 7.66 38.18
CA GLU A 700 -12.57 7.36 36.74
C GLU A 700 -13.70 8.04 35.95
N GLN A 701 -14.96 7.84 36.35
CA GLN A 701 -16.14 8.37 35.67
C GLN A 701 -16.18 9.91 35.68
N ASP A 702 -15.91 10.53 36.81
CA ASP A 702 -15.88 12.00 36.93
C ASP A 702 -14.73 12.60 36.13
N THR A 703 -13.62 11.87 36.00
CA THR A 703 -12.47 12.32 35.20
C THR A 703 -12.75 12.20 33.71
N HIS A 704 -13.34 11.10 33.24
CA HIS A 704 -13.83 11.00 31.86
C HIS A 704 -14.86 12.09 31.54
N THR A 705 -15.77 12.40 32.48
CA THR A 705 -16.72 13.52 32.39
C THR A 705 -15.98 14.85 32.16
N ARG A 706 -14.97 15.15 32.99
CA ARG A 706 -14.13 16.35 32.84
C ARG A 706 -13.41 16.40 31.51
N ILE A 707 -12.78 15.31 31.07
CA ILE A 707 -12.06 15.25 29.79
C ILE A 707 -13.01 15.50 28.62
N ALA A 708 -14.21 14.90 28.64
CA ALA A 708 -15.22 15.17 27.62
C ALA A 708 -15.64 16.65 27.62
N SER A 709 -15.87 17.26 28.79
CA SER A 709 -16.17 18.70 28.90
C SER A 709 -15.03 19.58 28.35
N HIS A 710 -13.77 19.22 28.58
CA HIS A 710 -12.61 19.88 28.00
C HIS A 710 -12.60 19.78 26.47
N CYS A 711 -12.87 18.59 25.92
CA CYS A 711 -12.97 18.39 24.48
C CYS A 711 -14.09 19.25 23.87
N LEU A 712 -15.29 19.24 24.49
CA LEU A 712 -16.43 20.03 24.04
C LEU A 712 -16.14 21.53 24.11
N ARG A 713 -15.53 22.03 25.19
CA ARG A 713 -15.10 23.44 25.32
C ARG A 713 -14.13 23.82 24.21
N LEU A 714 -13.08 23.02 24.02
CA LEU A 714 -12.08 23.28 23.00
C LEU A 714 -12.73 23.35 21.61
N MET A 715 -13.57 22.37 21.28
CA MET A 715 -14.27 22.34 20.00
C MET A 715 -15.22 23.53 19.82
N LYS A 716 -15.97 23.94 20.85
CA LYS A 716 -16.83 25.14 20.78
C LYS A 716 -16.08 26.41 20.39
N THR A 717 -14.83 26.53 20.81
CA THR A 717 -14.01 27.74 20.55
C THR A 717 -13.22 27.68 19.25
N ARG A 718 -12.88 26.48 18.77
CA ARG A 718 -11.97 26.28 17.63
C ARG A 718 -12.65 25.81 16.35
N LEU A 719 -13.75 25.07 16.45
CA LEU A 719 -14.45 24.55 15.28
C LEU A 719 -15.25 25.66 14.60
N LYS A 720 -14.98 25.85 13.31
CA LYS A 720 -15.68 26.77 12.41
C LYS A 720 -15.90 26.09 11.06
N GLU A 721 -16.83 26.62 10.27
CA GLU A 721 -17.02 26.20 8.88
C GLU A 721 -15.73 26.44 8.10
N ASN A 722 -15.32 25.47 7.28
CA ASN A 722 -14.10 25.51 6.48
C ASN A 722 -12.87 25.81 7.34
N ILE A 723 -12.64 24.98 8.35
CA ILE A 723 -11.58 25.18 9.35
C ILE A 723 -10.18 25.28 8.73
N CYS A 724 -9.96 24.56 7.62
CA CYS A 724 -8.72 24.57 6.85
C CYS A 724 -8.65 25.65 5.76
N GLU A 725 -9.64 26.55 5.68
CA GLU A 725 -9.67 27.69 4.75
C GLU A 725 -9.43 27.28 3.29
N LEU A 726 -10.04 26.15 2.89
CA LEU A 726 -9.94 25.62 1.54
C LEU A 726 -10.57 26.57 0.52
N GLN A 727 -10.00 26.61 -0.69
CA GLN A 727 -10.40 27.57 -1.72
C GLN A 727 -11.79 27.33 -2.31
N SER A 728 -12.34 26.12 -2.18
CA SER A 728 -13.63 25.74 -2.74
C SER A 728 -14.25 24.57 -1.98
N TYR A 729 -15.59 24.56 -1.90
CA TYR A 729 -16.37 23.48 -1.31
C TYR A 729 -16.29 22.17 -2.09
N GLY A 730 -15.82 22.20 -3.35
CA GLY A 730 -15.67 21.02 -4.22
C GLY A 730 -14.27 20.42 -4.26
N ILE A 731 -13.33 20.91 -3.45
CA ILE A 731 -11.97 20.34 -3.38
C ILE A 731 -12.05 18.90 -2.86
N GLN A 732 -11.42 17.98 -3.58
CA GLN A 732 -11.37 16.59 -3.18
C GLN A 732 -10.30 16.36 -2.11
N GLN A 733 -10.52 15.41 -1.21
CA GLN A 733 -9.60 15.08 -0.12
C GLN A 733 -8.20 14.74 -0.65
N GLU A 734 -8.10 14.05 -1.78
CA GLU A 734 -6.84 13.69 -2.44
C GLU A 734 -6.05 14.91 -2.94
N ASP A 735 -6.72 16.03 -3.21
CA ASP A 735 -6.10 17.27 -3.67
C ASP A 735 -5.68 18.20 -2.51
N ILE A 736 -6.07 17.88 -1.27
CA ILE A 736 -5.72 18.68 -0.08
C ILE A 736 -4.29 18.34 0.36
N LYS A 737 -3.43 19.36 0.41
CA LYS A 737 -2.06 19.21 0.91
C LYS A 737 -2.05 18.86 2.40
N THR A 738 -1.30 17.83 2.78
CA THR A 738 -1.19 17.37 4.17
C THR A 738 -0.66 18.45 5.12
N GLU A 739 0.16 19.38 4.64
CA GLU A 739 0.69 20.49 5.43
C GLU A 739 -0.43 21.43 5.91
N ILE A 740 -1.42 21.70 5.05
CA ILE A 740 -2.57 22.56 5.40
C ILE A 740 -3.38 21.90 6.53
N ILE A 741 -3.63 20.59 6.41
CA ILE A 741 -4.36 19.86 7.44
C ILE A 741 -3.62 19.93 8.78
N LYS A 742 -2.29 19.74 8.78
CA LYS A 742 -1.46 19.81 10.00
C LYS A 742 -1.37 21.21 10.60
N GLU A 743 -1.42 22.26 9.79
CA GLU A 743 -1.38 23.65 10.24
C GLU A 743 -2.65 24.04 10.99
N TYR A 744 -3.84 23.65 10.48
CA TYR A 744 -5.12 24.06 11.05
C TYR A 744 -5.70 23.05 12.05
N LEU A 745 -5.50 21.74 11.84
CA LEU A 745 -5.94 20.70 12.77
C LEU A 745 -4.78 20.33 13.71
N THR A 746 -4.61 21.11 14.77
CA THR A 746 -3.65 20.82 15.83
C THR A 746 -4.02 19.54 16.58
N ALA A 747 -3.03 18.92 17.27
CA ALA A 747 -3.22 17.63 17.93
C ALA A 747 -4.33 17.63 18.99
N ASP A 748 -4.60 18.76 19.65
CA ASP A 748 -5.68 18.93 20.63
C ASP A 748 -7.05 18.88 19.96
N ILE A 749 -7.21 19.52 18.80
CA ILE A 749 -8.45 19.47 18.00
C ILE A 749 -8.68 18.06 17.47
N GLN A 750 -7.64 17.44 16.91
CA GLN A 750 -7.72 16.07 16.42
C GLN A 750 -8.12 15.08 17.53
N TYR A 751 -7.51 15.21 18.71
CA TYR A 751 -7.85 14.40 19.87
C TYR A 751 -9.30 14.63 20.30
N ALA A 752 -9.70 15.89 20.48
CA ALA A 752 -11.04 16.24 20.94
C ALA A 752 -12.11 15.72 19.97
N CYS A 753 -11.96 15.95 18.67
CA CYS A 753 -12.92 15.49 17.65
C CYS A 753 -12.99 13.97 17.55
N ARG A 754 -11.90 13.25 17.83
CA ARG A 754 -11.85 11.79 17.75
C ARG A 754 -12.36 11.07 18.99
N TYR A 755 -12.07 11.60 20.19
CA TYR A 755 -12.23 10.85 21.44
C TYR A 755 -13.26 11.41 22.43
N TRP A 756 -13.88 12.58 22.17
CA TRP A 756 -14.86 13.13 23.11
C TRP A 756 -16.03 12.16 23.38
N VAL A 757 -16.55 11.47 22.34
CA VAL A 757 -17.62 10.47 22.47
C VAL A 757 -17.17 9.27 23.31
N HIS A 758 -15.92 8.83 23.15
CA HIS A 758 -15.36 7.77 23.99
C HIS A 758 -15.36 8.18 25.46
N HIS A 759 -14.96 9.41 25.79
CA HIS A 759 -15.02 9.89 27.17
C HIS A 759 -16.46 10.04 27.68
N VAL A 760 -17.42 10.40 26.82
CA VAL A 760 -18.86 10.38 27.17
C VAL A 760 -19.33 8.97 27.51
N GLU A 761 -18.96 7.97 26.70
CA GLU A 761 -19.30 6.57 26.96
C GLU A 761 -18.72 6.07 28.30
N GLN A 762 -17.43 6.32 28.54
CA GLN A 762 -16.76 5.90 29.77
C GLN A 762 -17.26 6.66 31.01
N SER A 763 -17.90 7.82 30.84
CA SER A 763 -18.57 8.54 31.92
C SER A 763 -19.82 7.82 32.45
N LYS A 764 -20.34 6.81 31.73
CA LYS A 764 -21.56 6.05 32.08
C LYS A 764 -22.79 6.93 32.39
N GLY A 765 -22.91 8.06 31.69
CA GLY A 765 -24.07 8.95 31.78
C GLY A 765 -23.94 10.09 32.81
N CYS A 766 -22.74 10.35 33.35
CA CYS A 766 -22.48 11.48 34.25
C CYS A 766 -22.44 12.85 33.54
N ILE A 767 -22.31 12.88 32.20
CA ILE A 767 -22.46 14.11 31.42
C ILE A 767 -23.95 14.39 31.23
N MET A 768 -24.37 15.57 31.68
CA MET A 768 -25.76 16.01 31.58
C MET A 768 -26.13 16.34 30.13
N ASN A 769 -27.34 15.97 29.71
CA ASN A 769 -27.89 16.29 28.38
C ASN A 769 -27.81 17.79 28.02
N CYS A 770 -27.81 18.68 29.03
CA CYS A 770 -27.81 20.13 28.84
C CYS A 770 -26.54 20.66 28.16
N ASP A 771 -25.42 19.92 28.18
CA ASP A 771 -24.17 20.36 27.56
C ASP A 771 -23.98 19.82 26.12
N LEU A 772 -24.59 18.66 25.84
CA LEU A 772 -24.43 17.92 24.59
C LEU A 772 -25.30 18.49 23.47
N LEU A 773 -26.59 18.70 23.72
CA LEU A 773 -27.52 19.15 22.68
C LEU A 773 -27.11 20.54 22.14
N PRO A 774 -26.82 21.57 22.95
CA PRO A 774 -26.41 22.87 22.42
C PRO A 774 -25.11 22.78 21.60
N PHE A 775 -24.14 21.98 22.07
CA PHE A 775 -22.91 21.75 21.30
C PHE A 775 -23.21 21.16 19.92
N LEU A 776 -24.02 20.10 19.86
CA LEU A 776 -24.36 19.45 18.61
C LEU A 776 -25.16 20.38 17.69
N GLN A 777 -26.09 21.18 18.23
CA GLN A 777 -26.86 22.15 17.44
C GLN A 777 -25.98 23.25 16.82
N ASP A 778 -24.83 23.56 17.42
CA ASP A 778 -23.92 24.59 16.90
C ASP A 778 -22.75 24.03 16.09
N HIS A 779 -22.24 22.84 16.43
CA HIS A 779 -20.99 22.32 15.89
C HIS A 779 -21.06 20.92 15.28
N PHE A 780 -22.24 20.31 15.14
CA PHE A 780 -22.33 18.98 14.51
C PHE A 780 -21.69 18.92 13.12
N LEU A 781 -22.00 19.86 12.21
CA LEU A 781 -21.38 19.87 10.88
C LEU A 781 -19.87 20.16 10.92
N HIS A 782 -19.43 21.08 11.79
CA HIS A 782 -18.00 21.37 11.97
C HIS A 782 -17.24 20.13 12.45
N TRP A 783 -17.85 19.34 13.33
CA TRP A 783 -17.28 18.08 13.77
C TRP A 783 -17.22 17.04 12.63
N MET A 784 -18.27 16.93 11.81
CA MET A 784 -18.27 16.07 10.61
C MET A 784 -17.21 16.50 9.59
N GLU A 785 -17.00 17.81 9.39
CA GLU A 785 -15.95 18.35 8.52
C GLU A 785 -14.57 17.85 8.97
N VAL A 786 -14.26 18.01 10.25
CA VAL A 786 -12.96 17.58 10.81
C VAL A 786 -12.77 16.07 10.68
N LEU A 787 -13.80 15.27 10.98
CA LEU A 787 -13.73 13.83 10.79
C LEU A 787 -13.49 13.44 9.33
N ALA A 788 -14.13 14.13 8.39
CA ALA A 788 -13.90 13.91 6.96
C ALA A 788 -12.49 14.32 6.52
N LEU A 789 -11.98 15.47 6.96
CA LEU A 789 -10.60 15.91 6.67
C LEU A 789 -9.56 14.93 7.21
N MET A 790 -9.81 14.32 8.38
CA MET A 790 -8.96 13.28 8.98
C MET A 790 -9.11 11.89 8.32
N GLY A 791 -9.99 11.74 7.32
CA GLY A 791 -10.30 10.44 6.70
C GLY A 791 -11.10 9.48 7.61
N GLY A 792 -11.70 10.01 8.68
CA GLY A 792 -12.45 9.27 9.70
C GLY A 792 -13.97 9.39 9.59
N ILE A 793 -14.53 9.94 8.51
CA ILE A 793 -15.99 10.13 8.38
C ILE A 793 -16.78 8.82 8.47
N SER A 794 -16.18 7.69 8.07
CA SER A 794 -16.77 6.35 8.22
C SER A 794 -16.97 5.95 9.69
N GLU A 795 -16.20 6.52 10.62
CA GLU A 795 -16.34 6.27 12.05
C GLU A 795 -17.50 7.06 12.67
N ALA A 796 -17.97 8.14 12.02
CA ALA A 796 -18.95 9.08 12.58
C ALA A 796 -20.28 8.43 12.96
N VAL A 797 -20.80 7.52 12.13
CA VAL A 797 -22.05 6.80 12.42
C VAL A 797 -21.93 5.96 13.69
N GLY A 798 -20.81 5.26 13.86
CA GLY A 798 -20.56 4.48 15.08
C GLY A 798 -20.46 5.37 16.32
N LEU A 799 -19.86 6.55 16.20
CA LEU A 799 -19.80 7.53 17.28
C LEU A 799 -21.21 8.05 17.65
N ILE A 800 -22.08 8.32 16.66
CA ILE A 800 -23.47 8.72 16.89
C ILE A 800 -24.26 7.60 17.57
N ASP A 801 -24.06 6.34 17.16
CA ASP A 801 -24.72 5.18 17.79
C ASP A 801 -24.28 4.99 19.24
N ILE A 802 -22.99 5.21 19.55
CA ILE A 802 -22.51 5.23 20.94
C ILE A 802 -23.26 6.31 21.72
N LEU A 803 -23.34 7.55 21.22
CA LEU A 803 -24.07 8.64 21.88
C LEU A 803 -25.55 8.28 22.16
N LYS A 804 -26.22 7.65 21.18
CA LYS A 804 -27.60 7.18 21.33
C LYS A 804 -27.74 6.11 22.42
N SER A 805 -26.73 5.26 22.61
CA SER A 805 -26.74 4.22 23.64
C SER A 805 -26.38 4.74 25.04
N THR A 806 -25.56 5.79 25.13
CA THR A 806 -24.97 6.25 26.40
C THR A 806 -25.72 7.41 27.05
N ALA A 807 -26.39 8.25 26.28
CA ALA A 807 -27.13 9.38 26.85
C ALA A 807 -28.42 8.89 27.53
N GLN A 808 -28.75 9.44 28.70
CA GLN A 808 -30.11 9.36 29.24
C GLN A 808 -31.00 10.28 28.40
N LEU A 809 -31.32 9.87 27.18
CA LEU A 809 -31.85 10.75 26.14
C LEU A 809 -33.16 11.42 26.59
N GLY A 810 -33.13 12.75 26.69
CA GLY A 810 -34.35 13.54 26.53
C GLY A 810 -34.89 13.37 25.10
N SER A 811 -36.19 13.55 24.90
CA SER A 811 -36.84 13.38 23.58
C SER A 811 -36.14 14.19 22.48
N GLU A 812 -35.76 15.43 22.77
CA GLU A 812 -35.12 16.35 21.81
C GLU A 812 -33.74 15.86 21.35
N LEU A 813 -32.89 15.38 22.27
CA LEU A 813 -31.56 14.87 21.91
C LEU A 813 -31.67 13.55 21.13
N SER A 814 -32.65 12.70 21.46
CA SER A 814 -32.93 11.47 20.71
C SER A 814 -33.33 11.77 19.27
N GLU A 815 -34.26 12.70 19.08
CA GLU A 815 -34.72 13.14 17.76
C GLU A 815 -33.58 13.77 16.95
N PHE A 816 -32.77 14.63 17.58
CA PHE A 816 -31.59 15.20 16.93
C PHE A 816 -30.60 14.13 16.49
N LEU A 817 -30.23 13.19 17.38
CA LEU A 817 -29.25 12.15 17.06
C LEU A 817 -29.76 11.17 16.01
N TYR A 818 -31.06 10.89 16.00
CA TYR A 818 -31.68 10.11 14.92
C TYR A 818 -31.55 10.83 13.57
N ASP A 819 -31.89 12.12 13.51
CA ASP A 819 -31.76 12.92 12.30
C ASP A 819 -30.29 13.06 11.86
N ALA A 820 -29.38 13.25 12.81
CA ALA A 820 -27.94 13.33 12.61
C ALA A 820 -27.37 12.02 12.02
N GLU A 821 -27.79 10.86 12.53
CA GLU A 821 -27.39 9.57 11.98
C GLU A 821 -27.86 9.43 10.52
N ARG A 822 -29.13 9.76 10.24
CA ARG A 822 -29.71 9.72 8.89
C ARG A 822 -28.97 10.64 7.93
N PHE A 823 -28.72 11.88 8.35
CA PHE A 823 -27.96 12.87 7.59
C PHE A 823 -26.54 12.38 7.30
N THR A 824 -25.85 11.84 8.32
CA THR A 824 -24.48 11.36 8.19
C THR A 824 -24.40 10.18 7.22
N ARG A 825 -25.25 9.17 7.37
CA ARG A 825 -25.28 8.00 6.48
C ARG A 825 -25.49 8.38 5.01
N GLN A 826 -26.41 9.30 4.74
CA GLN A 826 -26.67 9.72 3.36
C GLN A 826 -25.50 10.49 2.74
N ASN A 827 -24.76 11.26 3.54
CA ASN A 827 -23.74 12.19 3.07
C ASN A 827 -22.30 11.72 3.26
N SER A 828 -22.06 10.60 3.95
CA SER A 828 -20.72 10.10 4.28
C SER A 828 -19.83 9.87 3.06
N TYR A 829 -20.37 9.28 1.99
CA TYR A 829 -19.64 9.04 0.73
C TYR A 829 -19.15 10.35 0.11
N MET A 830 -20.04 11.32 -0.02
CA MET A 830 -19.72 12.64 -0.57
C MET A 830 -18.73 13.39 0.32
N ALA A 831 -18.90 13.35 1.64
CA ALA A 831 -17.99 13.99 2.59
C ALA A 831 -16.59 13.34 2.58
N ALA A 832 -16.49 12.03 2.35
CA ALA A 832 -15.20 11.36 2.19
C ALA A 832 -14.45 11.86 0.96
N ILE A 833 -15.15 12.14 -0.14
CA ILE A 833 -14.53 12.67 -1.37
C ILE A 833 -14.25 14.16 -1.23
N ALA A 834 -15.24 14.97 -0.84
CA ALA A 834 -15.16 16.42 -0.74
C ALA A 834 -15.76 16.88 0.60
N PRO A 835 -14.94 17.03 1.66
CA PRO A 835 -15.40 17.27 3.03
C PRO A 835 -16.40 18.41 3.19
N LEU A 836 -16.16 19.54 2.51
CA LEU A 836 -16.99 20.73 2.63
C LEU A 836 -18.38 20.61 1.96
N GLN A 837 -18.62 19.60 1.13
CA GLN A 837 -19.94 19.43 0.50
C GLN A 837 -21.06 19.13 1.51
N ILE A 838 -20.74 18.75 2.74
CA ILE A 838 -21.73 18.59 3.83
C ILE A 838 -22.52 19.87 4.08
N TYR A 839 -21.91 21.04 3.90
CA TYR A 839 -22.56 22.35 4.05
C TYR A 839 -23.39 22.76 2.83
N ARG A 840 -23.08 22.20 1.66
CA ARG A 840 -23.72 22.53 0.39
C ARG A 840 -24.71 21.44 0.02
N ALA A 841 -24.29 20.46 -0.77
CA ALA A 841 -25.16 19.38 -1.22
C ALA A 841 -25.84 18.66 -0.03
N GLY A 842 -25.12 18.41 1.07
CA GLY A 842 -25.69 17.74 2.23
C GLY A 842 -26.93 18.43 2.80
N LEU A 843 -26.87 19.74 3.04
CA LEU A 843 -28.01 20.51 3.57
C LEU A 843 -29.10 20.79 2.54
N VAL A 844 -28.73 21.07 1.28
CA VAL A 844 -29.69 21.41 0.22
C VAL A 844 -30.60 20.23 -0.10
N PHE A 845 -30.06 19.01 -0.11
CA PHE A 845 -30.80 17.79 -0.46
C PHE A 845 -31.39 17.05 0.74
N ALA A 846 -31.16 17.52 1.97
CA ALA A 846 -31.81 16.97 3.15
C ALA A 846 -33.33 17.28 3.17
N PRO A 847 -34.19 16.41 3.72
CA PRO A 847 -35.63 16.64 3.81
C PRO A 847 -36.02 17.94 4.50
N THR A 848 -37.18 18.51 4.18
CA THR A 848 -37.60 19.82 4.73
C THR A 848 -37.80 19.80 6.25
N LYS A 849 -38.18 18.65 6.82
CA LYS A 849 -38.34 18.43 8.28
C LYS A 849 -37.09 17.88 8.96
N SER A 850 -35.96 17.74 8.26
CA SER A 850 -34.71 17.34 8.91
C SER A 850 -34.30 18.42 9.92
N ILE A 851 -34.05 17.99 11.16
CA ILE A 851 -33.59 18.85 12.26
C ILE A 851 -32.22 19.47 11.91
N ILE A 852 -31.29 18.66 11.39
CA ILE A 852 -29.97 19.13 10.93
C ILE A 852 -30.15 20.21 9.85
N ARG A 853 -31.01 19.98 8.86
CA ARG A 853 -31.28 21.00 7.85
C ARG A 853 -31.82 22.28 8.47
N GLN A 854 -32.86 22.20 9.28
CA GLN A 854 -33.50 23.38 9.87
C GLN A 854 -32.54 24.22 10.72
N ILE A 855 -31.63 23.56 11.43
CA ILE A 855 -30.66 24.23 12.30
C ILE A 855 -29.51 24.85 11.50
N PHE A 856 -28.95 24.12 10.55
CA PHE A 856 -27.69 24.53 9.91
C PHE A 856 -27.88 25.28 8.59
N CYS A 857 -29.01 25.11 7.89
CA CYS A 857 -29.27 25.78 6.60
C CYS A 857 -29.11 27.31 6.73
N GLY A 858 -29.65 27.92 7.79
CA GLY A 858 -29.50 29.36 8.04
C GLY A 858 -28.15 29.81 8.63
N LYS A 859 -27.28 28.88 9.04
CA LYS A 859 -25.97 29.17 9.66
C LYS A 859 -24.82 29.17 8.65
N VAL A 860 -25.00 28.58 7.48
CA VAL A 860 -23.97 28.48 6.43
C VAL A 860 -23.90 29.76 5.61
N GLU A 861 -22.69 30.33 5.48
CA GLU A 861 -22.46 31.55 4.71
C GLU A 861 -22.74 31.34 3.20
N ASP A 862 -23.30 32.35 2.52
CA ASP A 862 -23.58 32.34 1.08
C ASP A 862 -24.34 31.12 0.56
N GLN A 863 -25.34 30.64 1.33
CA GLN A 863 -26.12 29.49 0.91
C GLN A 863 -26.82 29.76 -0.43
N LEU A 864 -26.56 28.88 -1.42
CA LEU A 864 -27.23 28.93 -2.70
C LEU A 864 -28.75 28.79 -2.48
N ALA A 865 -29.50 29.83 -2.83
CA ALA A 865 -30.96 29.85 -2.76
C ALA A 865 -31.58 29.02 -3.90
N VAL A 866 -31.22 27.73 -3.97
CA VAL A 866 -31.81 26.78 -4.91
C VAL A 866 -33.08 26.24 -4.26
N LYS A 867 -34.23 26.60 -4.83
CA LYS A 867 -35.51 25.95 -4.50
C LYS A 867 -35.53 24.57 -5.16
N THR A 868 -34.95 23.60 -4.48
CA THR A 868 -35.05 22.19 -4.88
C THR A 868 -36.29 21.58 -4.23
N GLU A 869 -37.14 20.92 -5.02
CA GLU A 869 -38.19 20.06 -4.47
C GLU A 869 -37.52 18.84 -3.82
N VAL A 870 -37.68 18.70 -2.51
CA VAL A 870 -37.15 17.58 -1.72
C VAL A 870 -38.25 17.08 -0.79
N GLU A 871 -38.15 15.81 -0.39
CA GLU A 871 -39.15 15.15 0.45
C GLU A 871 -39.32 15.87 1.80
N ASP A 872 -40.50 15.71 2.41
CA ASP A 872 -40.79 16.32 3.71
C ASP A 872 -40.01 15.67 4.86
N SER A 873 -39.84 14.35 4.82
CA SER A 873 -39.18 13.57 5.85
C SER A 873 -38.23 12.56 5.23
N TRP A 874 -37.29 12.04 6.01
CA TRP A 874 -36.46 10.93 5.59
C TRP A 874 -37.33 9.75 5.12
N SER A 875 -37.12 9.27 3.89
CA SER A 875 -37.77 8.05 3.39
C SER A 875 -37.26 6.80 4.09
N SER A 876 -37.76 5.63 3.73
CA SER A 876 -37.18 4.35 4.17
C SER A 876 -35.79 4.09 3.58
N ASN A 877 -35.35 4.87 2.59
CA ASN A 877 -34.01 4.81 2.02
C ASN A 877 -32.98 5.34 3.04
N LEU A 878 -32.15 4.44 3.57
CA LEU A 878 -31.07 4.81 4.49
C LEU A 878 -29.87 5.39 3.74
N GLN A 879 -29.61 4.90 2.54
CA GLN A 879 -28.46 5.28 1.73
C GLN A 879 -28.70 4.91 0.26
N THR A 880 -28.13 5.73 -0.64
CA THR A 880 -28.10 5.45 -2.08
C THR A 880 -26.66 5.20 -2.50
N LEU A 881 -26.42 4.04 -3.11
CA LEU A 881 -25.12 3.60 -3.59
C LEU A 881 -24.94 4.05 -5.03
N GLN A 882 -24.14 5.09 -5.27
CA GLN A 882 -23.95 5.70 -6.59
C GLN A 882 -22.58 5.32 -7.16
N GLY A 883 -22.55 4.85 -8.41
CA GLY A 883 -21.28 4.56 -9.10
C GLY A 883 -21.40 3.76 -10.40
N HIS A 884 -22.49 3.03 -10.61
CA HIS A 884 -22.74 2.38 -11.90
C HIS A 884 -23.09 3.39 -13.01
N SER A 885 -22.61 3.13 -14.22
CA SER A 885 -22.84 3.99 -15.40
C SER A 885 -23.99 3.52 -16.29
N SER A 886 -24.63 2.40 -15.95
CA SER A 886 -25.79 1.83 -16.63
C SER A 886 -26.75 1.19 -15.62
N THR A 887 -27.83 0.56 -16.12
CA THR A 887 -28.86 -0.09 -15.31
C THR A 887 -28.24 -1.16 -14.38
N VAL A 888 -28.62 -1.16 -13.11
CA VAL A 888 -28.25 -2.24 -12.17
C VAL A 888 -29.25 -3.39 -12.36
N CYS A 889 -28.74 -4.56 -12.75
CA CYS A 889 -29.53 -5.71 -13.15
C CYS A 889 -29.67 -6.76 -12.03
N SER A 890 -28.75 -6.76 -11.06
CA SER A 890 -28.81 -7.68 -9.93
C SER A 890 -28.13 -7.09 -8.69
N VAL A 891 -28.60 -7.49 -7.52
CA VAL A 891 -27.98 -7.16 -6.22
C VAL A 891 -27.98 -8.37 -5.30
N ALA A 892 -26.93 -8.53 -4.50
CA ALA A 892 -26.81 -9.61 -3.52
C ALA A 892 -26.08 -9.14 -2.26
N PHE A 893 -26.61 -9.46 -1.09
CA PHE A 893 -25.92 -9.23 0.18
C PHE A 893 -24.95 -10.38 0.50
N SER A 894 -23.82 -10.04 1.12
CA SER A 894 -22.99 -11.02 1.79
C SER A 894 -23.74 -11.66 2.96
N PRO A 895 -23.42 -12.92 3.35
CA PRO A 895 -24.11 -13.60 4.45
C PRO A 895 -24.02 -12.88 5.80
N ASP A 896 -22.99 -12.06 6.00
CA ASP A 896 -22.81 -11.23 7.21
C ASP A 896 -23.52 -9.86 7.11
N GLY A 897 -24.16 -9.55 5.98
CA GLY A 897 -24.88 -8.30 5.72
C GLY A 897 -23.99 -7.06 5.59
N ARG A 898 -22.66 -7.21 5.62
CA ARG A 898 -21.71 -6.09 5.63
C ARG A 898 -21.36 -5.56 4.24
N THR A 899 -21.54 -6.39 3.21
CA THR A 899 -21.22 -6.05 1.82
C THR A 899 -22.41 -6.30 0.92
N LEU A 900 -22.66 -5.39 -0.01
CA LEU A 900 -23.60 -5.60 -1.11
C LEU A 900 -22.81 -5.71 -2.41
N ALA A 901 -23.10 -6.72 -3.22
CA ALA A 901 -22.67 -6.77 -4.61
C ALA A 901 -23.81 -6.25 -5.49
N SER A 902 -23.52 -5.39 -6.46
CA SER A 902 -24.44 -4.98 -7.52
C SER A 902 -23.82 -5.26 -8.88
N ALA A 903 -24.56 -5.92 -9.77
CA ALA A 903 -24.16 -6.16 -11.15
C ALA A 903 -24.95 -5.23 -12.07
N SER A 904 -24.30 -4.66 -13.07
CA SER A 904 -24.90 -3.68 -13.98
C SER A 904 -24.60 -3.98 -15.45
N ASP A 905 -25.48 -3.48 -16.32
CA ASP A 905 -25.30 -3.43 -17.77
C ASP A 905 -24.10 -2.56 -18.22
N ASP A 906 -23.39 -1.90 -17.29
CA ASP A 906 -22.11 -1.25 -17.57
C ASP A 906 -20.94 -2.23 -17.64
N HIS A 907 -21.23 -3.54 -17.67
CA HIS A 907 -20.28 -4.64 -17.67
C HIS A 907 -19.40 -4.70 -16.41
N THR A 908 -19.90 -4.15 -15.31
CA THR A 908 -19.22 -4.18 -14.02
C THR A 908 -20.09 -4.75 -12.90
N ILE A 909 -19.42 -5.34 -11.91
CA ILE A 909 -20.01 -5.67 -10.62
C ILE A 909 -19.33 -4.81 -9.56
N LYS A 910 -20.09 -3.97 -8.87
CA LYS A 910 -19.57 -3.16 -7.76
C LYS A 910 -19.87 -3.83 -6.42
N LEU A 911 -18.89 -3.83 -5.52
CA LEU A 911 -19.05 -4.21 -4.14
C LEU A 911 -19.16 -2.94 -3.30
N TRP A 912 -20.08 -2.91 -2.36
CA TRP A 912 -20.38 -1.77 -1.52
C TRP A 912 -20.28 -2.15 -0.05
N ASP A 913 -19.76 -1.25 0.76
CA ASP A 913 -19.82 -1.36 2.20
C ASP A 913 -21.20 -0.93 2.69
N MET A 914 -21.94 -1.78 3.41
CA MET A 914 -23.30 -1.40 3.85
C MET A 914 -23.32 -0.48 5.07
N ALA A 915 -22.20 -0.29 5.77
CA ALA A 915 -22.10 0.65 6.87
C ALA A 915 -21.81 2.07 6.38
N THR A 916 -21.00 2.22 5.33
CA THR A 916 -20.50 3.50 4.81
C THR A 916 -21.05 3.88 3.43
N GLY A 917 -21.58 2.91 2.68
CA GLY A 917 -22.03 2.98 1.28
C GLY A 917 -20.97 3.40 0.28
N VAL A 918 -19.69 3.31 0.67
CA VAL A 918 -18.55 3.51 -0.22
C VAL A 918 -18.42 2.30 -1.14
N GLU A 919 -18.11 2.56 -2.41
CA GLU A 919 -17.74 1.52 -3.37
C GLU A 919 -16.40 0.91 -2.95
N GLN A 920 -16.44 -0.35 -2.55
CA GLN A 920 -15.29 -1.12 -2.11
C GLN A 920 -14.44 -1.65 -3.26
N ARG A 921 -15.09 -2.01 -4.38
CA ARG A 921 -14.42 -2.61 -5.55
C ARG A 921 -15.33 -2.57 -6.77
N THR A 922 -14.78 -2.23 -7.94
CA THR A 922 -15.38 -2.55 -9.25
C THR A 922 -14.71 -3.81 -9.82
N LEU A 923 -15.50 -4.85 -10.05
CA LEU A 923 -15.10 -6.03 -10.82
C LEU A 923 -15.49 -5.81 -12.28
N THR A 924 -14.54 -5.99 -13.19
CA THR A 924 -14.71 -5.83 -14.64
C THR A 924 -14.41 -7.15 -15.35
N GLY A 925 -14.89 -7.31 -16.58
CA GLY A 925 -14.65 -8.53 -17.39
C GLY A 925 -15.84 -9.50 -17.46
N HIS A 926 -17.04 -9.04 -17.11
CA HIS A 926 -18.30 -9.77 -17.34
C HIS A 926 -18.96 -9.22 -18.60
N SER A 927 -19.32 -10.09 -19.55
CA SER A 927 -19.96 -9.75 -20.82
C SER A 927 -21.48 -9.87 -20.74
#